data_AF-A0A0N0NPD1-F1
#
_entry.id   AF-A0A0N0NPD1-F1
#
_cell.length_a   1.000
_cell.length_b   1.000
_cell.length_c   1.000
_cell.angle_alpha   90.00
_cell.angle_beta   90.00
_cell.angle_gamma   90.00
#
_symmetry.space_group_name_H-M   'P 1'
#
loop_
_entity.id
_entity.type
_entity.pdbx_description
1 polymer ?
#
loop_
_entity_poly.entity_id
_entity_poly.type
_entity_poly.pdbx_seq_one_letter_code
_entity_poly.pdbx_strand_id
1 'polypeptide(L)'
;MSGVRRFLSVRDKSPRPKDGKHGHHVLHKSIGHDSLSTEAQGTGEPKLEPLDPESVADFYVRTSAAAVFPSGLFNSKATAEGRPEEQKIKAIRLRLSEKKGIQIRDSTILWALHSPVSENDDDRAYDFLLALSDASESMVSPYRSGTHMRGAVNRQAVTCFLDSTLFAIFSHLDSFEPMLYNPFPDLPRQKLSFLLRLWVNMLRTGQLITTDITARIQGAIADCGWADAAELQQQDASEAFTFITDKLDLPLLTLKMDIFHAGKEDETDDHKFINERLLEVAIPEDPTGQRKEIRLEDCLEEYFNNKIEVRRYLERRATMNSVKSPVEPSIKAAAIHVETIEIDPESSSPATPISSGPPMPSRPRMPARPRQQSIIQDRFTPSQSASGQDTLTEVPTEASNRSRAGSVRKTVMMPGWQFFSLIPWYTDNTPTNDAQIAAHFSDRRPVLGLCLKRYTFKNGQPARLGTYIDIPIEIGLPHFIQDDAVTDNGAIFGNFKLSLQSVVCHRGNSVDSGHYVALVRSPLNEGATSSGVSNQWFTIRLKAGVTLNHLQQLLSSLHRQHRRIQFRGSLRTFDKNPSIVQTRPTNTFLLPTSRMAKIQEAAIPNLRAQIDELTASAEDGAAGIVFSAINKKGETIFEHASGTLGVGKPEPMTLDSIFWIASCTKMITGVACMQLVEQGKITLDSVEEVEKICPELKAVKVLQDDGKLVEKERGITLRMLLSHTAGFGYSFFNSKLLNHYGASGLDEFTGSYSQFLTQPLVNQPGSRWEYGINIDWAGLIVSRITGKSLNDYFHDHIFKPLEIKNISMFPTPEMASRLAWMNFRDNSTGKLGLNLGGHIVREQLMAAGDKSEEGRVFNAGGHGCFARPTEYTRIIAMLLNDGKSPYSGEQILKKETVDEMFTNQIPDMPDFGRQPISPPRPDFSNALPALYPEEGNPAQGWGLTFFLHLQDSAVHSKGTGWWAGLANLFWWCDRTRGVGGMIASQILPFGDLKVMGLWGQLEGGINAALEG
;
A
#
# COMPACT_ATOMS: atom_id res chain seq x y z
N MET A 1 -49.61 37.43 -12.61
CA MET A 1 -50.85 37.70 -13.38
C MET A 1 -50.73 37.06 -14.76
N SER A 2 -51.75 36.27 -15.11
CA SER A 2 -52.19 35.78 -16.44
C SER A 2 -51.21 35.65 -17.62
N GLY A 3 -51.12 34.43 -18.18
CA GLY A 3 -50.83 34.24 -19.61
C GLY A 3 -50.12 32.94 -19.96
N VAL A 4 -50.87 31.90 -20.28
CA VAL A 4 -50.42 30.52 -20.54
C VAL A 4 -50.56 30.19 -22.04
N ARG A 5 -49.61 29.37 -22.57
CA ARG A 5 -49.71 28.38 -23.70
C ARG A 5 -49.43 28.76 -25.19
N ARG A 6 -48.44 28.01 -25.74
CA ARG A 6 -48.50 27.00 -26.85
C ARG A 6 -48.06 27.32 -28.31
N PHE A 7 -47.14 26.43 -28.75
CA PHE A 7 -47.04 25.64 -30.00
C PHE A 7 -46.46 26.20 -31.34
N LEU A 8 -45.31 25.59 -31.69
CA LEU A 8 -44.75 25.05 -32.95
C LEU A 8 -45.26 25.47 -34.37
N SER A 9 -44.24 25.52 -35.25
CA SER A 9 -44.19 25.13 -36.69
C SER A 9 -44.64 26.14 -37.76
N VAL A 10 -43.75 26.49 -38.71
CA VAL A 10 -43.86 26.20 -40.18
C VAL A 10 -42.59 26.65 -40.94
N ARG A 11 -41.96 25.68 -41.61
CA ARG A 11 -41.32 25.63 -42.95
C ARG A 11 -41.14 26.93 -43.80
N ASP A 12 -39.90 27.11 -44.30
CA ASP A 12 -39.48 26.99 -45.72
C ASP A 12 -38.67 28.16 -46.34
N LYS A 13 -37.77 27.76 -47.26
CA LYS A 13 -37.10 28.51 -48.36
C LYS A 13 -35.70 29.12 -48.15
N SER A 14 -34.75 28.44 -48.82
CA SER A 14 -33.45 28.90 -49.33
C SER A 14 -33.54 30.07 -50.32
N PRO A 15 -32.42 30.78 -50.61
CA PRO A 15 -31.66 30.46 -51.84
C PRO A 15 -30.12 30.56 -51.73
N ARG A 16 -29.42 29.74 -52.54
CA ARG A 16 -28.01 29.83 -53.01
C ARG A 16 -27.90 30.84 -54.19
N PRO A 17 -26.73 31.17 -54.85
CA PRO A 17 -25.47 30.41 -54.99
C PRO A 17 -24.13 31.21 -55.16
N LYS A 18 -23.06 30.42 -55.42
CA LYS A 18 -21.83 30.65 -56.24
C LYS A 18 -20.50 30.68 -55.45
N ASP A 19 -19.36 30.14 -55.88
CA ASP A 19 -18.95 29.25 -56.99
C ASP A 19 -17.46 28.87 -56.76
N GLY A 20 -17.01 27.73 -57.32
CA GLY A 20 -15.60 27.49 -57.72
C GLY A 20 -14.80 26.45 -56.91
N LYS A 21 -14.74 25.15 -57.32
CA LYS A 21 -13.78 24.51 -58.29
C LYS A 21 -12.38 24.28 -57.67
N HIS A 22 -11.63 23.18 -57.80
CA HIS A 22 -11.56 21.92 -58.59
C HIS A 22 -10.63 20.96 -57.77
N GLY A 23 -10.50 19.64 -57.97
CA GLY A 23 -10.81 18.76 -59.08
C GLY A 23 -10.54 17.27 -58.75
N HIS A 24 -10.93 16.44 -59.71
CA HIS A 24 -11.02 14.98 -59.75
C HIS A 24 -9.69 14.21 -59.84
N HIS A 25 -9.69 12.93 -59.45
CA HIS A 25 -9.54 11.73 -60.31
C HIS A 25 -9.45 10.45 -59.44
N VAL A 26 -9.86 9.22 -59.80
CA VAL A 26 -10.83 8.63 -60.75
C VAL A 26 -10.82 7.10 -60.52
N LEU A 27 -12.01 6.49 -60.52
CA LEU A 27 -12.44 5.14 -61.01
C LEU A 27 -11.53 3.89 -60.85
N HIS A 28 -12.13 2.77 -60.41
CA HIS A 28 -12.77 1.84 -61.36
C HIS A 28 -13.78 0.86 -60.72
N LYS A 29 -14.86 0.65 -61.47
CA LYS A 29 -16.04 -0.21 -61.27
C LYS A 29 -15.87 -1.57 -61.97
N SER A 30 -16.63 -2.58 -61.52
CA SER A 30 -17.50 -3.46 -62.35
C SER A 30 -18.35 -4.32 -61.38
N ILE A 31 -19.68 -4.24 -61.25
CA ILE A 31 -20.85 -4.41 -62.16
C ILE A 31 -21.16 -5.87 -62.57
N GLY A 32 -22.37 -6.31 -62.19
CA GLY A 32 -23.30 -7.14 -62.99
C GLY A 32 -23.64 -8.50 -62.39
N HIS A 33 -24.87 -9.04 -62.42
CA HIS A 33 -26.20 -8.59 -62.87
C HIS A 33 -27.21 -9.73 -62.51
N ASP A 34 -28.45 -9.37 -62.15
CA ASP A 34 -29.77 -10.04 -62.39
C ASP A 34 -30.04 -11.51 -61.94
N SER A 35 -31.25 -11.96 -61.53
CA SER A 35 -32.63 -11.49 -61.70
C SER A 35 -33.65 -12.26 -60.80
N LEU A 36 -34.63 -11.51 -60.25
CA LEU A 36 -36.10 -11.70 -60.13
C LEU A 36 -36.81 -12.96 -59.52
N SER A 37 -37.61 -12.65 -58.47
CA SER A 37 -38.99 -13.10 -58.13
C SER A 37 -39.18 -14.53 -57.54
N THR A 38 -39.99 -14.84 -56.52
CA THR A 38 -41.24 -14.30 -55.93
C THR A 38 -41.46 -14.80 -54.47
N GLU A 39 -42.14 -13.97 -53.66
CA GLU A 39 -43.11 -14.28 -52.57
C GLU A 39 -42.73 -14.80 -51.15
N ALA A 40 -43.38 -14.12 -50.18
CA ALA A 40 -43.92 -14.55 -48.88
C ALA A 40 -43.06 -14.51 -47.58
N GLN A 41 -43.39 -13.50 -46.76
CA GLN A 41 -43.47 -13.44 -45.27
C GLN A 41 -42.37 -14.10 -44.41
N GLY A 42 -41.72 -13.27 -43.57
CA GLY A 42 -41.01 -13.74 -42.39
C GLY A 42 -40.13 -12.67 -41.76
N THR A 43 -40.54 -12.17 -40.59
CA THR A 43 -39.76 -11.33 -39.68
C THR A 43 -38.42 -11.98 -39.34
N GLY A 44 -37.31 -11.27 -39.54
CA GLY A 44 -35.96 -11.76 -39.18
C GLY A 44 -35.03 -10.60 -38.85
N GLU A 45 -34.71 -10.46 -37.57
CA GLU A 45 -33.57 -9.71 -37.05
C GLU A 45 -32.26 -10.21 -37.68
N PRO A 46 -31.27 -9.34 -37.93
CA PRO A 46 -29.92 -9.79 -38.22
C PRO A 46 -29.29 -10.37 -36.95
N LYS A 47 -29.13 -11.69 -36.93
CA LYS A 47 -28.34 -12.43 -35.95
C LYS A 47 -26.95 -11.81 -35.82
N LEU A 48 -26.64 -11.24 -34.65
CA LEU A 48 -25.27 -11.19 -34.16
C LEU A 48 -24.77 -12.64 -34.06
N GLU A 49 -23.59 -12.92 -34.62
CA GLU A 49 -22.85 -14.11 -34.21
C GLU A 49 -22.59 -14.02 -32.69
N PRO A 50 -22.76 -15.12 -31.94
CA PRO A 50 -22.55 -15.09 -30.51
C PRO A 50 -21.07 -14.78 -30.21
N LEU A 51 -20.86 -13.75 -29.39
CA LEU A 51 -19.61 -13.57 -28.66
C LEU A 51 -19.27 -14.90 -27.96
N ASP A 52 -18.03 -15.33 -28.13
CA ASP A 52 -17.44 -16.53 -27.52
C ASP A 52 -17.79 -16.59 -26.01
N PRO A 53 -18.37 -17.69 -25.49
CA PRO A 53 -18.74 -17.83 -24.07
C PRO A 53 -17.57 -17.84 -23.08
N GLU A 54 -16.33 -17.78 -23.55
CA GLU A 54 -15.12 -17.77 -22.70
C GLU A 54 -14.62 -16.35 -22.37
N SER A 55 -15.43 -15.56 -21.66
CA SER A 55 -15.03 -14.23 -21.17
C SER A 55 -13.97 -14.33 -20.07
N VAL A 56 -12.81 -13.69 -20.31
CA VAL A 56 -11.81 -13.11 -19.37
C VAL A 56 -11.74 -13.74 -17.97
N ALA A 57 -11.27 -14.99 -17.91
CA ALA A 57 -10.61 -15.59 -16.76
C ALA A 57 -9.49 -16.49 -17.29
N ASP A 58 -8.50 -15.84 -17.90
CA ASP A 58 -7.32 -16.46 -18.51
C ASP A 58 -6.13 -16.24 -17.57
N PHE A 59 -6.08 -17.07 -16.53
CA PHE A 59 -5.31 -16.84 -15.30
C PHE A 59 -3.77 -16.78 -15.46
N TYR A 60 -3.18 -16.80 -16.67
CA TYR A 60 -1.74 -16.45 -16.92
C TYR A 60 -1.35 -16.32 -18.42
N VAL A 61 -2.12 -15.66 -19.31
CA VAL A 61 -1.77 -15.57 -20.76
C VAL A 61 -1.60 -14.16 -21.35
N ARG A 62 -1.47 -13.08 -20.56
CA ARG A 62 -1.09 -11.77 -21.14
C ARG A 62 0.17 -11.15 -20.53
N THR A 63 1.30 -11.80 -20.77
CA THR A 63 2.55 -11.09 -21.07
C THR A 63 3.26 -11.78 -22.23
N SER A 64 3.62 -10.99 -23.25
CA SER A 64 4.42 -11.25 -24.45
C SER A 64 4.76 -12.71 -24.86
N ALA A 65 4.31 -13.08 -26.06
CA ALA A 65 4.94 -14.03 -26.99
C ALA A 65 5.48 -15.38 -26.43
N ALA A 66 4.72 -16.45 -26.72
CA ALA A 66 5.16 -17.84 -26.82
C ALA A 66 5.61 -18.57 -25.52
N ALA A 67 4.66 -18.85 -24.62
CA ALA A 67 4.69 -20.06 -23.79
C ALA A 67 3.25 -20.46 -23.39
N VAL A 68 2.73 -21.53 -23.99
CA VAL A 68 1.42 -22.11 -23.68
C VAL A 68 1.57 -23.01 -22.45
N PHE A 69 0.89 -22.71 -21.34
CA PHE A 69 0.61 -23.75 -20.33
C PHE A 69 -0.43 -24.70 -20.92
N PRO A 70 -0.10 -25.96 -21.24
CA PRO A 70 -1.09 -26.90 -21.72
C PRO A 70 -1.85 -27.38 -20.47
N SER A 71 -3.07 -26.89 -20.28
CA SER A 71 -3.97 -27.06 -19.11
C SER A 71 -3.69 -26.16 -17.90
N GLY A 72 -4.70 -25.40 -17.46
CA GLY A 72 -4.61 -24.50 -16.31
C GLY A 72 -4.21 -25.23 -15.02
N LEU A 73 -3.52 -24.51 -14.12
CA LEU A 73 -2.89 -25.08 -12.91
C LEU A 73 -3.88 -25.90 -12.07
N PHE A 74 -5.15 -25.48 -12.00
CA PHE A 74 -6.21 -26.13 -11.23
C PHE A 74 -7.40 -26.53 -12.11
N ASN A 75 -7.20 -27.42 -13.09
CA ASN A 75 -8.27 -27.89 -13.96
C ASN A 75 -8.49 -29.41 -13.83
N SER A 76 -9.77 -29.81 -13.79
CA SER A 76 -10.17 -31.21 -13.90
C SER A 76 -10.04 -31.67 -15.35
N LYS A 77 -9.55 -32.91 -15.55
CA LYS A 77 -9.53 -33.59 -16.85
C LYS A 77 -10.85 -34.27 -17.19
N ALA A 78 -11.81 -34.32 -16.25
CA ALA A 78 -13.12 -34.92 -16.44
C ALA A 78 -14.17 -33.87 -16.85
N THR A 79 -15.13 -34.26 -17.69
CA THR A 79 -16.29 -33.42 -18.06
C THR A 79 -17.50 -33.74 -17.17
N ALA A 80 -18.26 -32.71 -16.78
CA ALA A 80 -19.37 -32.79 -15.84
C ALA A 80 -20.71 -33.20 -16.49
N GLU A 81 -20.70 -33.92 -17.61
CA GLU A 81 -21.93 -34.25 -18.34
C GLU A 81 -22.80 -35.26 -17.55
N GLY A 82 -24.00 -34.81 -17.13
CA GLY A 82 -25.09 -35.66 -16.65
C GLY A 82 -25.09 -36.07 -15.17
N ARG A 83 -24.40 -35.35 -14.27
CA ARG A 83 -24.26 -35.72 -12.83
C ARG A 83 -24.82 -34.67 -11.85
N PRO A 84 -25.07 -35.03 -10.57
CA PRO A 84 -25.38 -34.08 -9.47
C PRO A 84 -24.38 -32.92 -9.34
N GLU A 85 -23.16 -33.09 -9.86
CA GLU A 85 -22.08 -32.11 -9.87
C GLU A 85 -22.40 -30.87 -10.71
N GLU A 86 -23.23 -30.96 -11.76
CA GLU A 86 -23.57 -29.80 -12.58
C GLU A 86 -24.40 -28.77 -11.79
N GLN A 87 -25.25 -29.23 -10.88
CA GLN A 87 -26.01 -28.36 -9.98
C GLN A 87 -25.10 -27.69 -8.95
N LYS A 88 -24.14 -28.44 -8.40
CA LYS A 88 -23.14 -27.89 -7.46
C LYS A 88 -22.26 -26.83 -8.11
N ILE A 89 -21.80 -27.07 -9.34
CA ILE A 89 -21.02 -26.11 -10.12
C ILE A 89 -21.82 -24.82 -10.33
N LYS A 90 -23.10 -24.92 -10.75
CA LYS A 90 -23.97 -23.75 -10.94
C LYS A 90 -24.18 -22.96 -9.64
N ALA A 91 -24.42 -23.65 -8.52
CA ALA A 91 -24.62 -23.02 -7.22
C ALA A 91 -23.36 -22.29 -6.72
N ILE A 92 -22.19 -22.94 -6.81
CA ILE A 92 -20.90 -22.34 -6.44
C ILE A 92 -20.58 -21.15 -7.35
N ARG A 93 -20.81 -21.26 -8.66
CA ARG A 93 -20.60 -20.16 -9.61
C ARG A 93 -21.46 -18.95 -9.29
N LEU A 94 -22.74 -19.15 -8.99
CA LEU A 94 -23.64 -18.08 -8.61
C LEU A 94 -23.15 -17.37 -7.34
N ARG A 95 -22.80 -18.14 -6.29
CA ARG A 95 -22.25 -17.60 -5.04
C ARG A 95 -20.94 -16.84 -5.23
N LEU A 96 -20.09 -17.27 -6.17
CA LEU A 96 -18.84 -16.57 -6.50
C LEU A 96 -19.12 -15.28 -7.26
N SER A 97 -20.05 -15.31 -8.22
CA SER A 97 -20.48 -14.15 -8.99
C SER A 97 -21.16 -13.09 -8.10
N GLU A 98 -22.01 -13.49 -7.15
CA GLU A 98 -22.68 -12.55 -6.23
C GLU A 98 -21.71 -11.93 -5.22
N LYS A 99 -20.70 -12.67 -4.78
CA LYS A 99 -19.73 -12.18 -3.78
C LYS A 99 -18.60 -11.35 -4.38
N LYS A 100 -18.10 -11.73 -5.56
CA LYS A 100 -16.89 -11.13 -6.16
C LYS A 100 -17.07 -10.63 -7.60
N GLY A 101 -18.16 -10.95 -8.28
CA GLY A 101 -18.36 -10.57 -9.69
C GLY A 101 -17.45 -11.30 -10.69
N ILE A 102 -16.77 -12.38 -10.28
CA ILE A 102 -15.78 -13.12 -11.09
C ILE A 102 -16.37 -14.44 -11.57
N GLN A 103 -16.15 -14.77 -12.85
CA GLN A 103 -16.50 -16.05 -13.46
C GLN A 103 -15.30 -17.02 -13.41
N ILE A 104 -15.45 -18.15 -12.71
CA ILE A 104 -14.46 -19.24 -12.66
C ILE A 104 -14.90 -20.39 -13.56
N ARG A 105 -13.96 -20.98 -14.31
CA ARG A 105 -14.22 -22.11 -15.23
C ARG A 105 -14.77 -23.33 -14.50
N ASP A 106 -15.67 -24.04 -15.17
CA ASP A 106 -16.32 -25.25 -14.66
C ASP A 106 -15.32 -26.35 -14.33
N SER A 107 -14.27 -26.49 -15.15
CA SER A 107 -13.19 -27.44 -14.91
C SER A 107 -12.40 -27.14 -13.64
N THR A 108 -12.30 -25.86 -13.24
CA THR A 108 -11.66 -25.42 -12.00
C THR A 108 -12.58 -25.63 -10.79
N ILE A 109 -13.87 -25.30 -10.92
CA ILE A 109 -14.86 -25.57 -9.87
C ILE A 109 -14.95 -27.09 -9.62
N LEU A 110 -14.99 -27.87 -10.69
CA LEU A 110 -14.99 -29.33 -10.62
C LEU A 110 -13.70 -29.86 -10.00
N TRP A 111 -12.54 -29.28 -10.33
CA TRP A 111 -11.29 -29.65 -9.68
C TRP A 111 -11.34 -29.40 -8.17
N ALA A 112 -11.83 -28.23 -7.75
CA ALA A 112 -11.95 -27.88 -6.33
C ALA A 112 -12.91 -28.81 -5.58
N LEU A 113 -14.06 -29.15 -6.19
CA LEU A 113 -15.02 -30.09 -5.63
C LEU A 113 -14.42 -31.49 -5.38
N HIS A 114 -13.55 -31.96 -6.27
CA HIS A 114 -12.88 -33.27 -6.17
C HIS A 114 -11.51 -33.24 -5.48
N SER A 115 -10.99 -32.05 -5.17
CA SER A 115 -9.69 -31.89 -4.53
C SER A 115 -9.75 -32.34 -3.07
N PRO A 116 -8.66 -32.89 -2.51
CA PRO A 116 -8.53 -33.11 -1.07
C PRO A 116 -8.85 -31.88 -0.22
N VAL A 117 -8.72 -30.66 -0.77
CA VAL A 117 -9.04 -29.42 -0.08
C VAL A 117 -10.52 -29.33 0.34
N SER A 118 -11.44 -29.85 -0.48
CA SER A 118 -12.86 -29.78 -0.19
C SER A 118 -13.31 -30.83 0.82
N GLU A 119 -12.63 -31.97 0.94
CA GLU A 119 -13.13 -33.14 1.70
C GLU A 119 -14.57 -33.56 1.30
N ASN A 120 -14.98 -33.33 0.04
CA ASN A 120 -16.36 -33.46 -0.47
C ASN A 120 -17.38 -32.47 0.14
N ASP A 121 -16.90 -31.38 0.75
CA ASP A 121 -17.69 -30.28 1.27
C ASP A 121 -17.73 -29.12 0.25
N ASP A 122 -18.94 -28.75 -0.17
CA ASP A 122 -19.17 -27.73 -1.19
C ASP A 122 -18.78 -26.32 -0.68
N ASP A 123 -18.91 -26.06 0.64
CA ASP A 123 -18.52 -24.78 1.24
C ASP A 123 -17.00 -24.65 1.31
N ARG A 124 -16.28 -25.74 1.60
CA ARG A 124 -14.81 -25.74 1.55
C ARG A 124 -14.28 -25.59 0.13
N ALA A 125 -14.94 -26.21 -0.85
CA ALA A 125 -14.62 -25.99 -2.25
C ALA A 125 -14.81 -24.52 -2.64
N TYR A 126 -15.88 -23.89 -2.18
CA TYR A 126 -16.13 -22.46 -2.37
C TYR A 126 -15.07 -21.57 -1.70
N ASP A 127 -14.72 -21.84 -0.44
CA ASP A 127 -13.70 -21.06 0.30
C ASP A 127 -12.31 -21.19 -0.33
N PHE A 128 -11.96 -22.37 -0.86
CA PHE A 128 -10.74 -22.55 -1.64
C PHE A 128 -10.77 -21.73 -2.92
N LEU A 129 -11.88 -21.74 -3.65
CA LEU A 129 -12.02 -20.96 -4.89
C LEU A 129 -11.95 -19.45 -4.64
N LEU A 130 -12.42 -18.97 -3.48
CA LEU A 130 -12.22 -17.59 -3.04
C LEU A 130 -10.74 -17.28 -2.81
N ALA A 131 -10.02 -18.12 -2.06
CA ALA A 131 -8.59 -17.96 -1.81
C ALA A 131 -7.75 -18.03 -3.09
N LEU A 132 -8.16 -18.87 -4.04
CA LEU A 132 -7.60 -19.00 -5.38
C LEU A 132 -7.82 -17.74 -6.22
N SER A 133 -9.04 -17.19 -6.18
CA SER A 133 -9.36 -15.91 -6.80
C SER A 133 -8.52 -14.78 -6.20
N ASP A 134 -8.44 -14.68 -4.87
CA ASP A 134 -7.60 -13.67 -4.20
C ASP A 134 -6.13 -13.76 -4.66
N ALA A 135 -5.57 -14.96 -4.70
CA ALA A 135 -4.18 -15.16 -5.10
C ALA A 135 -3.90 -14.72 -6.56
N SER A 136 -4.89 -14.84 -7.44
CA SER A 136 -4.78 -14.46 -8.85
C SER A 136 -4.87 -12.97 -9.11
N GLU A 137 -5.65 -12.27 -8.27
CA GLU A 137 -5.76 -10.82 -8.27
C GLU A 137 -4.58 -10.16 -7.54
N SER A 138 -3.56 -10.96 -7.21
CA SER A 138 -2.40 -10.56 -6.41
C SER A 138 -2.84 -9.97 -5.07
N MET A 139 -3.76 -10.64 -4.39
CA MET A 139 -4.19 -10.31 -3.03
C MET A 139 -3.74 -11.39 -2.04
N VAL A 140 -3.30 -10.93 -0.86
CA VAL A 140 -2.98 -11.78 0.28
C VAL A 140 -3.90 -11.40 1.43
N SER A 141 -4.52 -12.41 2.06
CA SER A 141 -5.44 -12.25 3.18
C SER A 141 -4.67 -11.69 4.39
N PRO A 142 -5.16 -10.65 5.08
CA PRO A 142 -4.51 -10.15 6.28
C PRO A 142 -4.60 -11.16 7.43
N TYR A 143 -3.64 -11.10 8.36
CA TYR A 143 -3.73 -11.86 9.61
C TYR A 143 -4.95 -11.42 10.43
N ARG A 144 -5.71 -12.39 10.97
CA ARG A 144 -6.84 -12.16 11.87
C ARG A 144 -6.62 -12.94 13.16
N SER A 145 -6.61 -12.26 14.31
CA SER A 145 -6.34 -12.86 15.63
C SER A 145 -7.35 -13.94 16.04
N GLY A 146 -8.58 -13.91 15.47
CA GLY A 146 -9.62 -14.92 15.70
C GLY A 146 -9.53 -16.15 14.79
N THR A 147 -8.65 -16.17 13.79
CA THR A 147 -8.56 -17.31 12.86
C THR A 147 -7.73 -18.43 13.46
N HIS A 148 -8.31 -19.63 13.54
CA HIS A 148 -7.56 -20.85 13.85
C HIS A 148 -6.83 -21.36 12.61
N MET A 149 -5.54 -21.05 12.47
CA MET A 149 -4.70 -21.52 11.38
C MET A 149 -4.43 -23.02 11.50
N ARG A 150 -4.85 -23.79 10.50
CA ARG A 150 -4.74 -25.26 10.51
C ARG A 150 -3.37 -25.78 10.05
N GLY A 151 -2.53 -24.94 9.44
CA GLY A 151 -1.23 -25.32 8.90
C GLY A 151 -1.31 -26.21 7.66
N ALA A 152 -0.22 -26.91 7.32
CA ALA A 152 -0.18 -27.85 6.21
C ALA A 152 -0.09 -29.32 6.64
N VAL A 153 -0.63 -30.20 5.81
CA VAL A 153 -0.48 -31.65 5.97
C VAL A 153 0.93 -32.05 5.52
N ASN A 154 1.71 -32.61 6.43
CA ASN A 154 3.07 -33.08 6.15
C ASN A 154 3.05 -34.25 5.15
N ARG A 155 3.41 -33.97 3.89
CA ARG A 155 3.36 -34.93 2.78
C ARG A 155 4.44 -35.98 2.97
N GLN A 156 4.02 -37.24 3.10
CA GLN A 156 4.88 -38.40 3.41
C GLN A 156 5.81 -38.20 4.63
N ALA A 157 5.39 -37.37 5.59
CA ALA A 157 6.16 -37.01 6.77
C ALA A 157 7.48 -36.23 6.53
N VAL A 158 7.77 -35.77 5.31
CA VAL A 158 9.06 -35.15 4.96
C VAL A 158 8.99 -33.64 4.66
N THR A 159 7.82 -33.07 4.37
CA THR A 159 7.69 -31.65 3.96
C THR A 159 7.54 -30.66 5.11
N CYS A 160 7.76 -31.10 6.35
CA CYS A 160 7.68 -30.20 7.52
C CYS A 160 8.71 -29.07 7.53
N PHE A 161 9.83 -29.22 6.81
CA PHE A 161 10.82 -28.14 6.63
C PHE A 161 10.21 -26.95 5.89
N LEU A 162 9.47 -27.22 4.81
CA LEU A 162 8.84 -26.20 3.98
C LEU A 162 7.67 -25.55 4.71
N ASP A 163 6.78 -26.35 5.30
CA ASP A 163 5.63 -25.84 6.07
C ASP A 163 6.07 -24.96 7.23
N SER A 164 7.05 -25.42 8.03
CA SER A 164 7.57 -24.62 9.14
C SER A 164 8.22 -23.32 8.67
N THR A 165 8.94 -23.35 7.56
CA THR A 165 9.57 -22.16 6.99
C THR A 165 8.52 -21.16 6.50
N LEU A 166 7.55 -21.61 5.69
CA LEU A 166 6.45 -20.78 5.18
C LEU A 166 5.58 -20.23 6.31
N PHE A 167 5.30 -21.02 7.34
CA PHE A 167 4.53 -20.58 8.51
C PHE A 167 5.30 -19.51 9.30
N ALA A 168 6.61 -19.70 9.49
CA ALA A 168 7.44 -18.75 10.21
C ALA A 168 7.54 -17.38 9.50
N ILE A 169 7.49 -17.35 8.17
CA ILE A 169 7.59 -16.11 7.37
C ILE A 169 6.25 -15.48 7.01
N PHE A 170 5.15 -16.24 6.88
CA PHE A 170 3.88 -15.71 6.38
C PHE A 170 2.67 -15.80 7.32
N SER A 171 2.77 -16.46 8.49
CA SER A 171 1.62 -16.56 9.41
C SER A 171 1.03 -15.20 9.80
N HIS A 172 1.87 -14.27 10.28
CA HIS A 172 1.46 -12.88 10.58
C HIS A 172 2.57 -11.84 10.33
N LEU A 173 3.72 -12.24 9.79
CA LEU A 173 4.82 -11.31 9.49
C LEU A 173 4.61 -10.72 8.10
N ASP A 174 4.38 -9.42 8.06
CA ASP A 174 4.14 -8.72 6.80
C ASP A 174 5.46 -8.38 6.08
N SER A 175 6.62 -8.41 6.77
CA SER A 175 7.92 -8.02 6.20
C SER A 175 8.35 -8.86 4.98
N PHE A 176 7.80 -10.06 4.81
CA PHE A 176 8.11 -10.98 3.72
C PHE A 176 7.11 -10.91 2.55
N GLU A 177 5.94 -10.30 2.73
CA GLU A 177 4.92 -10.23 1.68
C GLU A 177 5.32 -9.44 0.42
N PRO A 178 6.15 -8.37 0.47
CA PRO A 178 6.53 -7.63 -0.73
C PRO A 178 7.12 -8.53 -1.83
N MET A 179 7.87 -9.57 -1.45
CA MET A 179 8.45 -10.52 -2.42
C MET A 179 7.38 -11.29 -3.21
N LEU A 180 6.17 -11.41 -2.67
CA LEU A 180 5.03 -12.04 -3.34
C LEU A 180 4.37 -11.13 -4.38
N TYR A 181 4.72 -9.85 -4.47
CA TYR A 181 4.15 -8.90 -5.45
C TYR A 181 5.14 -8.46 -6.53
N ASN A 182 6.40 -8.91 -6.44
CA ASN A 182 7.43 -8.59 -7.41
C ASN A 182 7.03 -9.08 -8.82
N PRO A 183 7.19 -8.24 -9.86
CA PRO A 183 6.93 -8.65 -11.24
C PRO A 183 8.09 -9.48 -11.78
N PHE A 184 7.84 -10.74 -12.12
CA PHE A 184 8.86 -11.63 -12.71
C PHE A 184 8.64 -11.82 -14.21
N PRO A 185 9.70 -11.80 -15.03
CA PRO A 185 9.59 -11.98 -16.48
C PRO A 185 9.43 -13.45 -16.91
N ASP A 186 9.78 -14.40 -16.04
CA ASP A 186 9.72 -15.84 -16.33
C ASP A 186 8.57 -16.56 -15.62
N LEU A 187 8.11 -17.61 -16.28
CA LEU A 187 6.96 -18.39 -15.88
C LEU A 187 7.16 -19.17 -14.56
N PRO A 188 8.32 -19.79 -14.26
CA PRO A 188 8.55 -20.48 -13.00
C PRO A 188 8.40 -19.58 -11.78
N ARG A 189 9.02 -18.40 -11.77
CA ARG A 189 8.91 -17.46 -10.63
C ARG A 189 7.51 -16.89 -10.46
N GLN A 190 6.81 -16.59 -11.57
CA GLN A 190 5.40 -16.20 -11.54
C GLN A 190 4.52 -17.29 -10.89
N LYS A 191 4.72 -18.56 -11.28
CA LYS A 191 4.00 -19.71 -10.73
C LYS A 191 4.29 -19.90 -9.24
N LEU A 192 5.55 -19.79 -8.82
CA LEU A 192 5.95 -19.89 -7.41
C LEU A 192 5.31 -18.79 -6.57
N SER A 193 5.41 -17.53 -7.01
CA SER A 193 4.82 -16.37 -6.34
C SER A 193 3.30 -16.53 -6.16
N PHE A 194 2.59 -16.93 -7.23
CA PHE A 194 1.15 -17.20 -7.18
C PHE A 194 0.77 -18.31 -6.19
N LEU A 195 1.48 -19.45 -6.21
CA LEU A 195 1.20 -20.57 -5.31
C LEU A 195 1.49 -20.22 -3.84
N LEU A 196 2.48 -19.38 -3.58
CA LEU A 196 2.73 -18.88 -2.23
C LEU A 196 1.62 -17.92 -1.77
N ARG A 197 1.13 -17.02 -2.63
CA ARG A 197 -0.05 -16.18 -2.29
C ARG A 197 -1.27 -17.05 -1.93
N LEU A 198 -1.53 -18.10 -2.72
CA LEU A 198 -2.59 -19.07 -2.42
C LEU A 198 -2.37 -19.76 -1.07
N TRP A 199 -1.14 -20.23 -0.80
CA TRP A 199 -0.79 -20.86 0.47
C TRP A 199 -1.06 -19.94 1.66
N VAL A 200 -0.67 -18.66 1.57
CA VAL A 200 -0.89 -17.66 2.62
C VAL A 200 -2.39 -17.37 2.80
N ASN A 201 -3.15 -17.25 1.72
CA ASN A 201 -4.60 -17.05 1.76
C ASN A 201 -5.30 -18.20 2.46
N MET A 202 -4.95 -19.45 2.12
CA MET A 202 -5.49 -20.63 2.77
C MET A 202 -5.15 -20.63 4.27
N LEU A 203 -3.90 -20.37 4.63
CA LEU A 203 -3.47 -20.34 6.03
C LEU A 203 -4.25 -19.32 6.86
N ARG A 204 -4.28 -18.06 6.41
CA ARG A 204 -4.84 -16.92 7.17
C ARG A 204 -6.37 -16.86 7.16
N THR A 205 -7.02 -17.64 6.29
CA THR A 205 -8.47 -17.89 6.33
C THR A 205 -8.85 -19.15 7.10
N GLY A 206 -7.88 -19.87 7.68
CA GLY A 206 -8.12 -21.06 8.51
C GLY A 206 -8.39 -22.34 7.73
N GLN A 207 -8.09 -22.33 6.42
CA GLN A 207 -8.14 -23.51 5.57
C GLN A 207 -6.93 -24.40 5.83
N LEU A 208 -7.12 -25.71 5.73
CA LEU A 208 -6.02 -26.68 5.81
C LEU A 208 -5.28 -26.73 4.48
N ILE A 209 -3.95 -26.57 4.48
CA ILE A 209 -3.16 -26.75 3.27
C ILE A 209 -2.93 -28.26 3.07
N THR A 210 -3.45 -28.79 1.98
CA THR A 210 -3.38 -30.22 1.66
C THR A 210 -2.10 -30.59 0.90
N THR A 211 -1.85 -31.91 0.79
CA THR A 211 -0.62 -32.43 0.17
C THR A 211 -0.51 -32.15 -1.32
N ASP A 212 -1.62 -31.99 -2.04
CA ASP A 212 -1.66 -31.64 -3.46
C ASP A 212 -1.26 -30.17 -3.70
N ILE A 213 -1.66 -29.25 -2.82
CA ILE A 213 -1.18 -27.86 -2.85
C ILE A 213 0.33 -27.82 -2.56
N THR A 214 0.76 -28.53 -1.52
CA THR A 214 2.19 -28.62 -1.16
C THR A 214 3.03 -29.20 -2.31
N ALA A 215 2.56 -30.25 -2.98
CA ALA A 215 3.25 -30.84 -4.13
C ALA A 215 3.41 -29.86 -5.30
N ARG A 216 2.43 -28.97 -5.53
CA ARG A 216 2.51 -27.93 -6.57
C ARG A 216 3.54 -26.86 -6.22
N ILE A 217 3.65 -26.49 -4.95
CA ILE A 217 4.67 -25.55 -4.47
C ILE A 217 6.06 -26.18 -4.64
N GLN A 218 6.27 -27.42 -4.19
CA GLN A 218 7.53 -28.15 -4.41
C GLN A 218 7.90 -28.22 -5.90
N GLY A 219 6.94 -28.50 -6.78
CA GLY A 219 7.15 -28.49 -8.23
C GLY A 219 7.53 -27.11 -8.77
N ALA A 220 6.90 -26.03 -8.28
CA ALA A 220 7.27 -24.68 -8.69
C ALA A 220 8.66 -24.25 -8.18
N ILE A 221 9.07 -24.70 -6.99
CA ILE A 221 10.43 -24.51 -6.47
C ILE A 221 11.45 -25.25 -7.35
N ALA A 222 11.15 -26.48 -7.76
CA ALA A 222 11.99 -27.25 -8.68
C ALA A 222 12.09 -26.60 -10.07
N ASP A 223 10.96 -26.09 -10.62
CA ASP A 223 10.94 -25.34 -11.87
C ASP A 223 11.81 -24.06 -11.79
N CYS A 224 12.00 -23.49 -10.59
CA CYS A 224 12.87 -22.34 -10.34
C CYS A 224 14.37 -22.71 -10.17
N GLY A 225 14.71 -24.01 -10.17
CA GLY A 225 16.08 -24.50 -10.19
C GLY A 225 16.55 -25.31 -8.98
N TRP A 226 15.68 -25.70 -8.04
CA TRP A 226 16.03 -26.58 -6.92
C TRP A 226 15.30 -27.93 -7.03
N ALA A 227 15.89 -28.85 -7.81
CA ALA A 227 15.28 -30.14 -8.12
C ALA A 227 14.99 -30.97 -6.86
N ASP A 228 15.90 -30.94 -5.89
CA ASP A 228 15.83 -31.72 -4.65
C ASP A 228 14.62 -31.32 -3.78
N ALA A 229 14.09 -30.11 -3.95
CA ALA A 229 12.87 -29.66 -3.28
C ALA A 229 11.61 -30.43 -3.70
N ALA A 230 11.61 -31.05 -4.90
CA ALA A 230 10.52 -31.90 -5.38
C ALA A 230 10.63 -33.35 -4.89
N GLU A 231 11.78 -33.74 -4.35
CA GLU A 231 12.00 -35.08 -3.83
C GLU A 231 11.21 -35.30 -2.53
N LEU A 232 10.87 -36.56 -2.28
CA LEU A 232 10.13 -37.00 -1.11
C LEU A 232 11.09 -37.31 0.05
N GLN A 233 11.98 -36.36 0.33
CA GLN A 233 12.92 -36.40 1.44
C GLN A 233 12.93 -35.07 2.19
N GLN A 234 13.41 -35.12 3.44
CA GLN A 234 13.49 -33.94 4.28
C GLN A 234 14.68 -33.09 3.83
N GLN A 235 14.45 -31.80 3.65
CA GLN A 235 15.49 -30.84 3.24
C GLN A 235 15.81 -29.86 4.38
N ASP A 236 16.86 -29.06 4.19
CA ASP A 236 17.25 -28.00 5.11
C ASP A 236 16.27 -26.80 5.00
N ALA A 237 15.78 -26.35 6.16
CA ALA A 237 14.91 -25.18 6.24
C ALA A 237 15.65 -23.86 5.91
N SER A 238 16.95 -23.77 6.21
CA SER A 238 17.80 -22.62 5.88
C SER A 238 18.03 -22.49 4.37
N GLU A 239 18.24 -23.63 3.69
CA GLU A 239 18.32 -23.69 2.23
C GLU A 239 16.99 -23.30 1.60
N ALA A 240 15.86 -23.79 2.14
CA ALA A 240 14.54 -23.41 1.66
C ALA A 240 14.24 -21.92 1.82
N PHE A 241 14.59 -21.34 2.97
CA PHE A 241 14.47 -19.91 3.19
C PHE A 241 15.34 -19.12 2.20
N THR A 242 16.62 -19.47 2.09
CA THR A 242 17.57 -18.78 1.22
C THR A 242 17.15 -18.86 -0.24
N PHE A 243 16.73 -20.04 -0.71
CA PHE A 243 16.31 -20.25 -2.10
C PHE A 243 15.04 -19.47 -2.43
N ILE A 244 13.98 -19.56 -1.61
CA ILE A 244 12.71 -18.87 -1.88
C ILE A 244 12.91 -17.36 -1.87
N THR A 245 13.63 -16.84 -0.87
CA THR A 245 13.90 -15.40 -0.74
C THR A 245 14.82 -14.87 -1.83
N ASP A 246 15.77 -15.70 -2.32
CA ASP A 246 16.59 -15.36 -3.48
C ASP A 246 15.79 -15.32 -4.77
N LYS A 247 15.03 -16.38 -5.08
CA LYS A 247 14.26 -16.46 -6.31
C LYS A 247 13.17 -15.41 -6.42
N LEU A 248 12.66 -14.92 -5.29
CA LEU A 248 11.63 -13.90 -5.26
C LEU A 248 12.20 -12.48 -5.03
N ASP A 249 13.51 -12.30 -5.17
CA ASP A 249 14.20 -11.02 -5.08
C ASP A 249 13.93 -10.28 -3.75
N LEU A 250 13.93 -11.00 -2.62
CA LEU A 250 13.92 -10.36 -1.30
C LEU A 250 15.22 -9.56 -1.15
N PRO A 251 15.17 -8.29 -0.73
CA PRO A 251 16.37 -7.46 -0.53
C PRO A 251 17.37 -8.06 0.47
N LEU A 252 18.65 -7.83 0.20
CA LEU A 252 19.76 -8.26 1.07
C LEU A 252 19.91 -7.30 2.25
N LEU A 253 20.34 -7.84 3.39
CA LEU A 253 20.76 -7.04 4.55
C LEU A 253 22.24 -6.71 4.41
N THR A 254 22.61 -5.45 4.66
CA THR A 254 24.01 -5.04 4.61
C THR A 254 24.64 -5.01 6.00
N LEU A 255 25.77 -5.70 6.13
CA LEU A 255 26.69 -5.60 7.25
C LEU A 255 27.90 -4.81 6.80
N LYS A 256 28.29 -3.79 7.56
CA LYS A 256 29.59 -3.15 7.41
C LYS A 256 30.60 -3.92 8.24
N MET A 257 31.76 -4.15 7.66
CA MET A 257 32.86 -4.90 8.21
C MET A 257 34.07 -3.99 8.27
N ASP A 258 34.48 -3.63 9.48
CA ASP A 258 35.64 -2.79 9.75
C ASP A 258 36.81 -3.65 10.21
N ILE A 259 37.94 -3.56 9.50
CA ILE A 259 39.15 -4.33 9.79
C ILE A 259 40.18 -3.40 10.43
N PHE A 260 40.50 -3.64 11.69
CA PHE A 260 41.54 -2.90 12.41
C PHE A 260 42.85 -3.68 12.44
N HIS A 261 43.94 -3.01 12.08
CA HIS A 261 45.28 -3.59 12.17
C HIS A 261 46.34 -2.51 12.44
N ALA A 262 47.58 -2.92 12.74
CA ALA A 262 48.68 -2.01 13.05
C ALA A 262 49.26 -1.22 11.85
N GLY A 263 48.76 -1.44 10.63
CA GLY A 263 49.12 -0.68 9.43
C GLY A 263 48.37 0.66 9.30
N LYS A 264 48.76 1.48 8.32
CA LYS A 264 48.08 2.75 8.01
C LYS A 264 46.70 2.47 7.40
N GLU A 265 45.65 3.08 7.94
CA GLU A 265 44.27 2.95 7.44
C GLU A 265 44.16 3.23 5.92
N ASP A 266 43.45 2.35 5.22
CA ASP A 266 43.07 2.48 3.81
C ASP A 266 41.56 2.27 3.69
N GLU A 267 40.84 3.36 3.41
CA GLU A 267 39.37 3.38 3.34
C GLU A 267 38.78 2.35 2.36
N THR A 268 39.54 1.93 1.34
CA THR A 268 39.07 0.98 0.33
C THR A 268 39.29 -0.49 0.68
N ASP A 269 40.15 -0.77 1.67
CA ASP A 269 40.53 -2.14 2.09
C ASP A 269 40.03 -2.46 3.52
N ASP A 270 40.04 -1.46 4.40
CA ASP A 270 39.73 -1.62 5.83
C ASP A 270 38.22 -1.49 6.15
N HIS A 271 37.40 -1.03 5.18
CA HIS A 271 35.95 -0.99 5.27
C HIS A 271 35.32 -1.81 4.14
N LYS A 272 34.59 -2.89 4.47
CA LYS A 272 33.90 -3.76 3.49
C LYS A 272 32.41 -3.86 3.81
N PHE A 273 31.58 -3.99 2.79
CA PHE A 273 30.14 -4.23 2.95
C PHE A 273 29.80 -5.67 2.51
N ILE A 274 29.09 -6.39 3.35
CA ILE A 274 28.63 -7.77 3.13
C ILE A 274 27.11 -7.75 3.04
N ASN A 275 26.57 -8.40 2.02
CA ASN A 275 25.13 -8.44 1.78
C ASN A 275 24.59 -9.87 1.94
N GLU A 276 23.80 -10.13 3.00
CA GLU A 276 23.28 -11.46 3.33
C GLU A 276 21.79 -11.41 3.68
N ARG A 277 21.05 -12.52 3.49
CA ARG A 277 19.63 -12.65 3.91
C ARG A 277 19.49 -13.40 5.24
N LEU A 278 20.50 -14.19 5.60
CA LEU A 278 20.49 -15.11 6.72
C LEU A 278 21.90 -15.18 7.31
N LEU A 279 22.08 -14.78 8.58
CA LEU A 279 23.38 -14.88 9.23
C LEU A 279 23.61 -16.31 9.70
N GLU A 280 24.71 -16.89 9.25
CA GLU A 280 25.09 -18.26 9.52
C GLU A 280 25.99 -18.35 10.77
N VAL A 281 25.36 -18.27 11.96
CA VAL A 281 26.02 -18.16 13.26
C VAL A 281 26.48 -19.53 13.76
N ALA A 282 27.80 -19.71 13.87
CA ALA A 282 28.41 -20.89 14.47
C ALA A 282 28.17 -20.92 15.98
N ILE A 283 28.01 -22.12 16.55
CA ILE A 283 27.99 -22.30 17.99
C ILE A 283 29.44 -22.52 18.44
N PRO A 284 29.98 -21.67 19.33
CA PRO A 284 31.34 -21.79 19.84
C PRO A 284 31.67 -23.18 20.39
N GLU A 285 32.89 -23.67 20.10
CA GLU A 285 33.36 -24.92 20.69
C GLU A 285 33.55 -24.77 22.21
N ASP A 286 33.22 -25.82 22.96
CA ASP A 286 33.53 -25.90 24.39
C ASP A 286 34.76 -26.79 24.61
N PRO A 287 35.98 -26.22 24.63
CA PRO A 287 37.22 -26.98 24.84
C PRO A 287 37.29 -27.64 26.22
N THR A 288 36.43 -27.26 27.17
CA THR A 288 36.42 -27.82 28.53
C THR A 288 35.39 -28.95 28.71
N GLY A 289 34.41 -29.05 27.82
CA GLY A 289 33.27 -29.99 27.93
C GLY A 289 32.33 -29.73 29.13
N GLN A 290 32.49 -28.61 29.84
CA GLN A 290 31.72 -28.27 31.03
C GLN A 290 30.57 -27.29 30.76
N ARG A 291 30.57 -26.60 29.62
CA ARG A 291 29.56 -25.60 29.23
C ARG A 291 28.31 -26.31 28.73
N LYS A 292 27.25 -26.25 29.53
CA LYS A 292 25.93 -26.79 29.16
C LYS A 292 25.08 -25.79 28.38
N GLU A 293 25.27 -24.50 28.61
CA GLU A 293 24.41 -23.42 28.11
C GLU A 293 25.27 -22.24 27.62
N ILE A 294 24.83 -21.57 26.56
CA ILE A 294 25.43 -20.37 25.98
C ILE A 294 24.32 -19.40 25.58
N ARG A 295 24.52 -18.08 25.69
CA ARG A 295 23.53 -17.10 25.23
C ARG A 295 23.67 -16.84 23.74
N LEU A 296 22.58 -16.48 23.08
CA LEU A 296 22.63 -16.04 21.68
C LEU A 296 23.54 -14.83 21.51
N GLU A 297 23.56 -13.92 22.48
CA GLU A 297 24.43 -12.75 22.52
C GLU A 297 25.91 -13.16 22.47
N ASP A 298 26.32 -14.19 23.21
CA ASP A 298 27.70 -14.69 23.20
C ASP A 298 28.06 -15.29 21.82
N CYS A 299 27.13 -16.01 21.19
CA CYS A 299 27.33 -16.54 19.84
C CYS A 299 27.45 -15.44 18.79
N LEU A 300 26.64 -14.37 18.92
CA LEU A 300 26.69 -13.21 18.03
C LEU A 300 27.96 -12.39 18.25
N GLU A 301 28.39 -12.24 19.51
CA GLU A 301 29.66 -11.59 19.86
C GLU A 301 30.85 -12.32 19.23
N GLU A 302 30.91 -13.65 19.32
CA GLU A 302 31.96 -14.43 18.67
C GLU A 302 31.88 -14.37 17.13
N TYR A 303 30.67 -14.43 16.57
CA TYR A 303 30.46 -14.24 15.13
C TYR A 303 30.98 -12.88 14.65
N PHE A 304 30.77 -11.82 15.46
CA PHE A 304 31.18 -10.46 15.11
C PHE A 304 32.64 -10.12 15.44
N ASN A 305 33.27 -10.82 16.40
CA ASN A 305 34.62 -10.51 16.91
C ASN A 305 35.73 -11.46 16.41
N ASN A 306 35.48 -12.22 15.34
CA ASN A 306 36.47 -13.16 14.81
C ASN A 306 37.76 -12.46 14.32
N LYS A 307 38.91 -13.09 14.63
CA LYS A 307 40.26 -12.59 14.33
C LYS A 307 40.68 -12.93 12.89
N ILE A 308 41.24 -11.97 12.16
CA ILE A 308 41.66 -12.15 10.76
C ILE A 308 43.11 -11.73 10.54
N GLU A 309 43.81 -12.38 9.60
CA GLU A 309 45.14 -11.94 9.13
C GLU A 309 45.03 -11.21 7.78
N VAL A 310 45.60 -10.00 7.71
CA VAL A 310 45.53 -9.11 6.53
C VAL A 310 46.87 -9.12 5.79
N ARG A 311 46.82 -9.18 4.45
CA ARG A 311 48.00 -9.16 3.56
C ARG A 311 48.14 -7.84 2.83
N ARG A 312 49.29 -7.16 2.94
CA ARG A 312 49.53 -5.88 2.24
C ARG A 312 50.78 -5.86 1.36
N TYR A 313 50.73 -5.14 0.25
CA TYR A 313 51.86 -4.95 -0.68
C TYR A 313 52.66 -3.69 -0.32
N LEU A 314 53.99 -3.78 -0.34
CA LEU A 314 54.88 -2.63 -0.14
C LEU A 314 55.09 -1.86 -1.45
N GLU A 315 54.59 -0.64 -1.56
CA GLU A 315 54.96 0.28 -2.64
C GLU A 315 56.34 0.91 -2.40
N ARG A 316 57.26 0.79 -3.37
CA ARG A 316 58.51 1.54 -3.39
C ARG A 316 58.27 2.95 -3.93
N ARG A 317 58.14 3.96 -3.07
CA ARG A 317 58.37 5.36 -3.48
C ARG A 317 59.86 5.57 -3.74
N ALA A 318 60.25 5.60 -5.01
CA ALA A 318 61.59 5.98 -5.42
C ALA A 318 61.80 7.48 -5.16
N THR A 319 62.65 7.80 -4.18
CA THR A 319 63.35 9.08 -4.09
C THR A 319 64.30 9.16 -5.28
N MET A 320 64.24 10.21 -6.11
CA MET A 320 65.39 10.84 -6.82
C MET A 320 64.89 12.00 -7.72
N ASN A 321 65.16 13.23 -7.28
CA ASN A 321 65.22 14.42 -8.12
C ASN A 321 66.43 14.31 -9.05
N SER A 322 66.25 14.40 -10.39
CA SER A 322 67.24 14.99 -11.34
C SER A 322 66.85 14.75 -12.81
N VAL A 323 66.56 15.85 -13.52
CA VAL A 323 66.79 16.14 -14.96
C VAL A 323 65.78 15.67 -16.04
N LYS A 324 64.99 16.68 -16.48
CA LYS A 324 64.50 17.06 -17.84
C LYS A 324 63.57 16.14 -18.67
N SER A 325 62.30 16.60 -18.78
CA SER A 325 61.34 16.74 -19.91
C SER A 325 61.56 16.07 -21.29
N PRO A 326 60.53 16.03 -22.19
CA PRO A 326 59.07 15.91 -21.97
C PRO A 326 58.36 14.98 -23.00
N VAL A 327 57.36 14.17 -22.61
CA VAL A 327 56.19 13.80 -23.46
C VAL A 327 55.06 13.29 -22.53
N GLU A 328 53.87 13.89 -22.62
CA GLU A 328 52.57 13.39 -22.12
C GLU A 328 51.79 12.70 -23.27
N PRO A 329 50.64 12.02 -23.06
CA PRO A 329 50.21 11.17 -21.94
C PRO A 329 49.55 9.85 -22.48
N SER A 330 49.27 8.87 -21.59
CA SER A 330 47.98 8.13 -21.53
C SER A 330 48.10 6.72 -20.93
N ILE A 331 46.99 6.30 -20.34
CA ILE A 331 46.53 4.95 -19.98
C ILE A 331 46.53 4.63 -18.46
N LYS A 332 45.34 4.90 -17.90
CA LYS A 332 44.50 4.11 -16.98
C LYS A 332 45.15 3.33 -15.83
N ALA A 333 44.69 3.68 -14.64
CA ALA A 333 44.86 3.00 -13.36
C ALA A 333 44.74 1.47 -13.46
N ALA A 334 45.74 0.78 -12.91
CA ALA A 334 45.70 -0.64 -12.66
C ALA A 334 45.05 -0.89 -11.29
N ALA A 335 43.99 -1.70 -11.26
CA ALA A 335 43.39 -2.19 -10.02
C ALA A 335 44.41 -3.07 -9.25
N ILE A 336 44.54 -2.83 -7.95
CA ILE A 336 45.31 -3.65 -7.01
C ILE A 336 44.34 -4.69 -6.43
N HIS A 337 44.74 -5.97 -6.42
CA HIS A 337 43.93 -7.10 -5.95
C HIS A 337 44.46 -7.58 -4.59
N VAL A 338 43.57 -7.69 -3.60
CA VAL A 338 43.88 -8.13 -2.22
C VAL A 338 43.11 -9.43 -1.91
N GLU A 339 43.79 -10.42 -1.32
CA GLU A 339 43.20 -11.69 -0.83
C GLU A 339 43.14 -11.67 0.71
N THR A 340 41.96 -11.85 1.28
CA THR A 340 41.74 -12.16 2.70
C THR A 340 41.78 -13.68 2.90
N ILE A 341 42.44 -14.17 3.95
CA ILE A 341 42.47 -15.59 4.29
C ILE A 341 41.94 -15.74 5.72
N GLU A 342 40.83 -16.47 5.86
CA GLU A 342 40.40 -17.03 7.14
C GLU A 342 41.36 -18.16 7.52
N ILE A 343 41.90 -18.12 8.73
CA ILE A 343 42.84 -19.13 9.22
C ILE A 343 42.09 -20.05 10.17
N ASP A 344 41.85 -21.28 9.71
CA ASP A 344 41.66 -22.43 10.60
C ASP A 344 42.94 -22.68 11.40
N PRO A 345 42.85 -22.98 12.72
CA PRO A 345 44.03 -23.35 13.48
C PRO A 345 44.56 -24.72 13.00
N GLU A 346 45.62 -24.63 12.21
CA GLU A 346 46.63 -25.63 11.89
C GLU A 346 46.26 -26.76 10.92
N SER A 347 46.93 -26.75 9.75
CA SER A 347 47.32 -28.00 9.10
C SER A 347 48.83 -28.03 8.89
N SER A 348 49.48 -29.06 9.41
CA SER A 348 50.61 -29.69 8.70
C SER A 348 50.86 -31.09 9.22
N SER A 349 50.70 -32.08 8.34
CA SER A 349 51.44 -33.34 8.39
C SER A 349 52.64 -33.18 7.44
N PRO A 350 53.83 -33.77 7.68
CA PRO A 350 53.96 -35.21 7.41
C PRO A 350 55.02 -36.01 8.20
N ALA A 351 54.80 -37.34 8.14
CA ALA A 351 55.75 -38.46 8.15
C ALA A 351 56.20 -39.09 9.49
N THR A 352 55.72 -40.34 9.65
CA THR A 352 56.24 -41.54 10.36
C THR A 352 57.56 -41.47 11.14
N PRO A 353 57.63 -42.16 12.30
CA PRO A 353 58.84 -42.84 12.75
C PRO A 353 58.73 -44.38 12.71
N ILE A 354 59.81 -44.98 12.23
CA ILE A 354 60.13 -46.42 12.25
C ILE A 354 60.52 -46.85 13.68
N SER A 355 60.24 -48.12 14.00
CA SER A 355 60.68 -48.81 15.20
C SER A 355 62.19 -49.15 15.21
N SER A 356 62.83 -48.78 16.32
CA SER A 356 63.99 -49.35 17.05
C SER A 356 65.11 -50.19 16.37
N GLY A 357 66.34 -49.68 16.55
CA GLY A 357 67.60 -50.40 16.78
C GLY A 357 68.49 -49.58 17.75
N PRO A 358 69.39 -50.17 18.56
CA PRO A 358 69.92 -49.53 19.79
C PRO A 358 71.36 -48.93 19.60
N PRO A 359 72.06 -48.47 20.65
CA PRO A 359 72.29 -47.05 20.99
C PRO A 359 73.77 -46.62 20.89
N MET A 360 74.10 -45.33 21.13
CA MET A 360 75.34 -44.83 21.81
C MET A 360 75.34 -43.28 21.96
N PRO A 361 76.10 -42.68 22.90
CA PRO A 361 75.78 -41.40 23.54
C PRO A 361 76.66 -40.21 23.10
N SER A 362 76.18 -38.96 23.29
CA SER A 362 76.74 -38.01 24.28
C SER A 362 76.46 -36.51 24.03
N ARG A 363 76.13 -35.84 25.15
CA ARG A 363 76.38 -34.45 25.59
C ARG A 363 75.68 -33.23 24.94
N PRO A 364 75.46 -32.16 25.75
CA PRO A 364 74.34 -31.25 25.61
C PRO A 364 74.70 -29.96 24.88
N ARG A 365 73.72 -29.34 24.20
CA ARG A 365 73.79 -27.95 23.77
C ARG A 365 72.44 -27.26 24.01
N MET A 366 72.52 -26.10 24.63
CA MET A 366 71.43 -25.22 25.08
C MET A 366 70.31 -25.01 24.03
N PRO A 367 69.05 -24.74 24.45
CA PRO A 367 67.93 -24.60 23.55
C PRO A 367 68.12 -23.41 22.60
N ALA A 368 68.08 -23.71 21.30
CA ALA A 368 67.97 -22.71 20.25
C ALA A 368 66.59 -22.03 20.33
N ARG A 369 66.58 -20.70 20.39
CA ARG A 369 65.36 -19.90 20.18
C ARG A 369 64.73 -20.28 18.82
N PRO A 370 63.42 -20.54 18.72
CA PRO A 370 62.77 -20.67 17.42
C PRO A 370 62.87 -19.33 16.68
N ARG A 371 63.38 -19.39 15.44
CA ARG A 371 63.42 -18.26 14.51
C ARG A 371 61.98 -17.81 14.24
N GLN A 372 61.67 -16.54 14.54
CA GLN A 372 60.44 -15.91 14.06
C GLN A 372 60.43 -15.96 12.52
N GLN A 373 59.30 -16.39 11.94
CA GLN A 373 59.08 -16.33 10.50
C GLN A 373 59.09 -14.85 10.06
N SER A 374 59.75 -14.56 8.93
CA SER A 374 59.88 -13.20 8.41
C SER A 374 58.50 -12.65 8.04
N ILE A 375 58.18 -11.47 8.57
CA ILE A 375 56.97 -10.69 8.25
C ILE A 375 56.90 -10.32 6.75
N ILE A 376 58.04 -10.31 6.05
CA ILE A 376 58.15 -9.93 4.63
C ILE A 376 58.41 -11.18 3.77
N GLN A 377 57.60 -11.38 2.73
CA GLN A 377 57.75 -12.42 1.70
C GLN A 377 57.87 -11.81 0.29
N ASP A 378 58.72 -12.37 -0.57
CA ASP A 378 58.91 -11.95 -1.97
C ASP A 378 58.10 -12.87 -2.91
N ARG A 379 57.15 -12.31 -3.70
CA ARG A 379 56.34 -13.08 -4.67
C ARG A 379 56.54 -12.57 -6.10
N PHE A 380 56.76 -13.49 -7.04
CA PHE A 380 56.92 -13.19 -8.47
C PHE A 380 55.56 -13.29 -9.19
N THR A 381 55.12 -12.21 -9.85
CA THR A 381 53.92 -12.18 -10.70
C THR A 381 54.30 -12.08 -12.18
N PRO A 382 53.95 -13.06 -13.03
CA PRO A 382 54.17 -13.00 -14.48
C PRO A 382 53.13 -12.11 -15.18
N SER A 383 53.50 -11.39 -16.23
CA SER A 383 52.59 -10.52 -16.99
C SER A 383 51.64 -11.33 -17.88
N GLN A 384 50.32 -11.19 -17.70
CA GLN A 384 49.32 -11.82 -18.58
C GLN A 384 49.15 -11.02 -19.89
N SER A 385 49.25 -11.69 -21.04
CA SER A 385 48.84 -11.18 -22.35
C SER A 385 47.42 -11.66 -22.67
N ALA A 386 46.56 -10.75 -23.12
CA ALA A 386 45.16 -11.03 -23.47
C ALA A 386 45.02 -11.63 -24.89
N SER A 387 44.36 -12.80 -24.99
CA SER A 387 43.47 -13.24 -26.10
C SER A 387 43.14 -14.74 -25.95
N GLY A 388 41.88 -15.14 -26.20
CA GLY A 388 41.34 -16.47 -25.88
C GLY A 388 41.40 -17.56 -26.97
N GLN A 389 40.64 -18.62 -26.65
CA GLN A 389 40.18 -19.80 -27.40
C GLN A 389 41.07 -21.06 -27.56
N ASP A 390 40.59 -22.11 -26.86
CA ASP A 390 40.30 -23.50 -27.26
C ASP A 390 41.35 -24.61 -27.48
N THR A 391 40.97 -25.76 -26.89
CA THR A 391 41.27 -27.19 -27.16
C THR A 391 42.51 -27.91 -26.59
N LEU A 392 42.23 -29.14 -26.12
CA LEU A 392 43.09 -30.14 -25.47
C LEU A 392 44.03 -30.85 -26.47
N THR A 393 45.30 -31.10 -26.11
CA THR A 393 46.01 -32.42 -26.08
C THR A 393 47.55 -32.31 -25.98
N GLU A 394 48.12 -33.21 -25.15
CA GLU A 394 49.48 -33.80 -25.16
C GLU A 394 50.78 -33.01 -24.83
N VAL A 395 51.76 -33.81 -24.35
CA VAL A 395 52.94 -33.58 -23.48
C VAL A 395 54.24 -33.36 -24.31
N PRO A 396 55.34 -32.79 -23.74
CA PRO A 396 56.17 -31.78 -24.42
C PRO A 396 57.52 -32.28 -24.95
N THR A 397 58.16 -31.46 -25.82
CA THR A 397 59.61 -31.46 -25.98
C THR A 397 60.19 -30.12 -26.48
N GLU A 398 61.27 -29.73 -25.80
CA GLU A 398 62.41 -28.90 -26.21
C GLU A 398 62.38 -27.36 -26.23
N ALA A 399 63.50 -26.84 -25.70
CA ALA A 399 63.79 -25.49 -25.29
C ALA A 399 64.04 -24.52 -26.45
N SER A 400 63.58 -23.27 -26.29
CA SER A 400 64.39 -22.10 -26.63
C SER A 400 63.87 -20.81 -25.98
N ASN A 401 64.83 -19.96 -25.59
CA ASN A 401 64.72 -18.71 -24.83
C ASN A 401 63.53 -17.80 -25.15
N ARG A 402 62.73 -17.44 -24.13
CA ARG A 402 61.97 -16.18 -24.09
C ARG A 402 62.10 -15.51 -22.72
N SER A 403 62.46 -14.23 -22.75
CA SER A 403 62.62 -13.31 -21.63
C SER A 403 61.35 -13.25 -20.76
N ARG A 404 61.45 -13.62 -19.48
CA ARG A 404 60.38 -13.46 -18.49
C ARG A 404 60.26 -12.00 -18.07
N ALA A 405 59.29 -11.29 -18.62
CA ALA A 405 58.77 -10.07 -18.01
C ALA A 405 57.84 -10.46 -16.84
N GLY A 406 58.33 -10.32 -15.61
CA GLY A 406 57.53 -10.51 -14.40
C GLY A 406 58.08 -9.66 -13.26
N SER A 407 57.18 -9.13 -12.44
CA SER A 407 57.50 -8.22 -11.34
C SER A 407 57.62 -9.01 -10.03
N VAL A 408 58.69 -8.82 -9.25
CA VAL A 408 58.76 -9.32 -7.87
C VAL A 408 58.19 -8.24 -6.94
N ARG A 409 57.14 -8.56 -6.19
CA ARG A 409 56.52 -7.64 -5.20
C ARG A 409 56.68 -8.19 -3.78
N LYS A 410 56.97 -7.31 -2.82
CA LYS A 410 57.10 -7.62 -1.39
C LYS A 410 55.74 -7.54 -0.71
N THR A 411 55.35 -8.61 -0.01
CA THR A 411 54.11 -8.68 0.79
C THR A 411 54.41 -8.79 2.28
N VAL A 412 53.54 -8.20 3.10
CA VAL A 412 53.61 -8.20 4.57
C VAL A 412 52.33 -8.79 5.16
N MET A 413 52.47 -9.73 6.10
CA MET A 413 51.36 -10.26 6.91
C MET A 413 51.17 -9.41 8.17
N MET A 414 49.94 -9.04 8.50
CA MET A 414 49.60 -8.30 9.72
C MET A 414 48.40 -8.92 10.44
N PRO A 415 48.45 -9.11 11.77
CA PRO A 415 47.28 -9.51 12.55
C PRO A 415 46.28 -8.36 12.63
N GLY A 416 44.98 -8.67 12.54
CA GLY A 416 43.89 -7.71 12.65
C GLY A 416 42.65 -8.24 13.38
N TRP A 417 41.77 -7.31 13.73
CA TRP A 417 40.47 -7.56 14.35
C TRP A 417 39.38 -7.10 13.39
N GLN A 418 38.30 -7.86 13.29
CA GLN A 418 37.15 -7.50 12.48
C GLN A 418 35.99 -7.11 13.39
N PHE A 419 35.31 -6.02 13.05
CA PHE A 419 34.08 -5.60 13.67
C PHE A 419 32.99 -5.54 12.60
N PHE A 420 31.87 -6.20 12.85
CA PHE A 420 30.69 -6.02 12.03
C PHE A 420 29.73 -5.03 12.69
N SER A 421 29.40 -3.98 11.97
CA SER A 421 28.27 -3.12 12.30
C SER A 421 27.12 -3.49 11.38
N LEU A 422 25.98 -3.88 11.95
CA LEU A 422 24.74 -3.93 11.18
C LEU A 422 24.44 -2.50 10.75
N ILE A 423 24.67 -2.19 9.47
CA ILE A 423 24.22 -0.91 8.92
C ILE A 423 22.80 -1.13 8.45
N PRO A 424 21.82 -0.44 9.04
CA PRO A 424 20.53 -0.36 8.40
C PRO A 424 20.79 0.30 7.02
N TRP A 425 20.63 -0.49 5.95
CA TRP A 425 20.37 0.00 4.58
C TRP A 425 21.57 0.45 3.72
N TYR A 426 22.53 -0.44 3.41
CA TYR A 426 23.65 -0.10 2.51
C TYR A 426 23.94 -1.16 1.43
N THR A 427 22.99 -1.52 0.57
CA THR A 427 23.26 -2.49 -0.50
C THR A 427 24.05 -1.83 -1.64
N ASP A 428 25.37 -1.99 -1.66
CA ASP A 428 26.23 -1.65 -2.81
C ASP A 428 25.99 -2.63 -3.97
N ASN A 429 24.93 -2.35 -4.71
CA ASN A 429 24.72 -2.67 -6.10
C ASN A 429 23.81 -1.56 -6.60
N THR A 430 24.39 -0.49 -7.16
CA THR A 430 23.69 0.73 -7.61
C THR A 430 22.23 0.45 -8.02
N PRO A 431 21.26 0.66 -7.13
CA PRO A 431 19.85 0.60 -7.47
C PRO A 431 19.56 1.92 -8.18
N THR A 432 18.92 1.88 -9.34
CA THR A 432 18.54 3.11 -10.03
C THR A 432 17.48 3.94 -9.28
N ASN A 433 17.01 3.50 -8.10
CA ASN A 433 16.06 4.26 -7.28
C ASN A 433 16.01 3.80 -5.80
N ASP A 434 16.92 4.33 -4.97
CA ASP A 434 17.01 4.03 -3.53
C ASP A 434 15.75 4.45 -2.72
N ALA A 435 14.95 5.37 -3.24
CA ALA A 435 13.77 5.89 -2.54
C ALA A 435 12.60 4.89 -2.48
N GLN A 436 12.47 4.00 -3.48
CA GLN A 436 11.39 2.99 -3.51
C GLN A 436 11.68 1.82 -2.58
N ILE A 437 12.94 1.41 -2.47
CA ILE A 437 13.36 0.37 -1.53
C ILE A 437 13.30 0.95 -0.11
N ALA A 438 13.83 2.15 0.14
CA ALA A 438 13.69 2.77 1.47
C ALA A 438 12.23 2.98 1.88
N ALA A 439 11.34 3.43 0.99
CA ALA A 439 9.92 3.67 1.32
C ALA A 439 9.13 2.38 1.62
N HIS A 440 9.42 1.26 0.95
CA HIS A 440 8.72 -0.01 1.16
C HIS A 440 9.12 -0.74 2.45
N PHE A 441 10.29 -0.39 3.00
CA PHE A 441 10.84 -0.94 4.25
C PHE A 441 10.73 0.03 5.44
N SER A 442 10.41 1.30 5.21
CA SER A 442 10.21 2.30 6.29
C SER A 442 8.95 2.03 7.13
N ASP A 443 7.90 1.44 6.53
CA ASP A 443 6.63 1.13 7.20
C ASP A 443 6.59 -0.27 7.83
N ARG A 444 7.56 -1.15 7.55
CA ARG A 444 7.59 -2.53 8.05
C ARG A 444 8.87 -2.78 8.83
N ARG A 445 8.77 -3.39 10.02
CA ARG A 445 9.95 -3.68 10.85
C ARG A 445 10.89 -4.61 10.06
N PRO A 446 12.17 -4.23 9.83
CA PRO A 446 13.12 -5.09 9.15
C PRO A 446 13.30 -6.39 9.96
N VAL A 447 13.45 -7.50 9.25
CA VAL A 447 13.64 -8.82 9.86
C VAL A 447 15.06 -9.27 9.58
N LEU A 448 15.80 -9.57 10.65
CA LEU A 448 17.11 -10.20 10.59
C LEU A 448 16.93 -11.72 10.69
N GLY A 449 17.26 -12.45 9.62
CA GLY A 449 17.32 -13.90 9.65
C GLY A 449 18.59 -14.38 10.35
N LEU A 450 18.47 -15.32 11.28
CA LEU A 450 19.60 -15.97 11.96
C LEU A 450 19.48 -17.50 11.83
N CYS A 451 20.51 -18.14 11.31
CA CYS A 451 20.67 -19.60 11.30
C CYS A 451 21.71 -20.00 12.34
N LEU A 452 21.30 -20.82 13.32
CA LEU A 452 22.20 -21.34 14.34
C LEU A 452 22.71 -22.71 13.90
N LYS A 453 24.00 -22.80 13.55
CA LYS A 453 24.65 -24.03 13.08
C LYS A 453 24.78 -25.07 14.19
N ARG A 454 23.72 -25.84 14.38
CA ARG A 454 23.61 -26.90 15.40
C ARG A 454 24.19 -28.24 14.97
N TYR A 455 24.57 -28.39 13.71
CA TYR A 455 25.14 -29.63 13.17
C TYR A 455 26.59 -29.37 12.79
N THR A 456 27.48 -30.27 13.20
CA THR A 456 28.90 -30.25 12.87
C THR A 456 29.26 -31.58 12.21
N PHE A 457 30.23 -31.56 11.31
CA PHE A 457 30.82 -32.78 10.76
C PHE A 457 32.02 -33.17 11.62
N LYS A 458 31.97 -34.31 12.32
CA LYS A 458 33.10 -34.86 13.07
C LYS A 458 33.41 -36.26 12.55
N ASN A 459 34.63 -36.49 12.10
CA ASN A 459 35.11 -37.78 11.57
C ASN A 459 34.24 -38.36 10.42
N GLY A 460 33.73 -37.49 9.53
CA GLY A 460 32.92 -37.92 8.39
C GLY A 460 31.48 -38.32 8.73
N GLN A 461 31.00 -38.06 9.96
CA GLN A 461 29.61 -38.27 10.37
C GLN A 461 28.99 -36.95 10.84
N PRO A 462 27.73 -36.66 10.49
CA PRO A 462 27.02 -35.50 11.03
C PRO A 462 26.71 -35.73 12.51
N ALA A 463 27.05 -34.75 13.35
CA ALA A 463 26.80 -34.77 14.78
C ALA A 463 26.06 -33.49 15.20
N ARG A 464 24.98 -33.65 15.97
CA ARG A 464 24.25 -32.51 16.55
C ARG A 464 24.98 -32.01 17.80
N LEU A 465 25.20 -30.71 17.89
CA LEU A 465 25.68 -30.03 19.08
C LEU A 465 24.57 -30.01 20.15
N GLY A 466 24.87 -30.64 21.29
CA GLY A 466 23.98 -30.74 22.45
C GLY A 466 23.94 -29.48 23.34
N THR A 467 24.69 -28.44 22.98
CA THR A 467 24.75 -27.17 23.71
C THR A 467 23.37 -26.50 23.75
N TYR A 468 22.95 -26.06 24.93
CA TYR A 468 21.74 -25.26 25.09
C TYR A 468 22.01 -23.82 24.70
N ILE A 469 21.11 -23.21 23.93
CA ILE A 469 21.23 -21.80 23.52
C ILE A 469 20.08 -21.05 24.18
N ASP A 470 20.40 -20.11 25.04
CA ASP A 470 19.44 -19.18 25.63
C ASP A 470 19.18 -18.06 24.61
N ILE A 471 17.94 -17.97 24.13
CA ILE A 471 17.52 -16.99 23.13
C ILE A 471 16.55 -16.02 23.82
N PRO A 472 16.98 -14.79 24.14
CA PRO A 472 16.10 -13.81 24.77
C PRO A 472 15.04 -13.31 23.77
N ILE A 473 13.93 -12.80 24.31
CA ILE A 473 12.84 -12.22 23.51
C ILE A 473 13.26 -10.90 22.87
N GLU A 474 14.10 -10.14 23.57
CA GLU A 474 14.64 -8.87 23.10
C GLU A 474 16.13 -8.79 23.38
N ILE A 475 16.92 -8.35 22.40
CA ILE A 475 18.36 -8.06 22.53
C ILE A 475 18.57 -6.59 22.22
N GLY A 476 19.16 -5.84 23.15
CA GLY A 476 19.55 -4.45 22.91
C GLY A 476 20.78 -4.40 22.00
N LEU A 477 20.72 -3.59 20.94
CA LEU A 477 21.84 -3.38 20.01
C LEU A 477 23.10 -2.73 20.62
N PRO A 478 23.06 -1.87 21.68
CA PRO A 478 24.28 -1.28 22.24
C PRO A 478 25.17 -2.27 23.03
N HIS A 479 24.75 -3.51 23.24
CA HIS A 479 25.50 -4.46 24.08
C HIS A 479 26.50 -5.34 23.33
N PHE A 480 26.44 -5.43 21.99
CA PHE A 480 27.36 -6.27 21.21
C PHE A 480 28.20 -5.49 20.18
N ILE A 481 27.88 -4.21 19.96
CA ILE A 481 28.69 -3.27 19.15
C ILE A 481 29.38 -2.33 20.15
N GLN A 482 30.47 -2.78 20.78
CA GLN A 482 31.30 -1.90 21.58
C GLN A 482 32.28 -1.16 20.66
N ASP A 483 32.03 0.13 20.48
CA ASP A 483 33.01 1.06 19.94
C ASP A 483 33.78 1.65 21.14
N ASP A 484 35.03 1.21 21.35
CA ASP A 484 35.88 1.64 22.46
C ASP A 484 36.21 3.15 22.46
N ALA A 485 35.79 3.89 21.43
CA ALA A 485 36.03 5.32 21.27
C ALA A 485 34.89 6.24 21.78
N VAL A 486 33.74 5.71 22.22
CA VAL A 486 32.60 6.55 22.60
C VAL A 486 32.67 6.97 24.07
N THR A 487 33.14 8.20 24.32
CA THR A 487 33.04 8.85 25.64
C THR A 487 31.59 9.15 26.02
N ASP A 488 31.28 8.98 27.30
CA ASP A 488 29.99 9.01 28.02
C ASP A 488 29.00 10.19 27.81
N ASN A 489 29.13 11.03 26.76
CA ASN A 489 28.22 12.15 26.49
C ASN A 489 28.00 12.44 24.98
N GLY A 490 27.79 11.39 24.18
CA GLY A 490 27.43 11.51 22.76
C GLY A 490 26.01 10.99 22.49
N ALA A 491 25.05 11.87 22.25
CA ALA A 491 23.70 11.51 21.86
C ALA A 491 23.61 11.16 20.36
N ILE A 492 24.20 10.05 19.90
CA ILE A 492 23.90 9.47 18.58
C ILE A 492 24.13 7.96 18.64
N PHE A 493 23.09 7.18 18.92
CA PHE A 493 22.72 5.90 18.30
C PHE A 493 21.36 5.55 18.91
N GLY A 494 20.29 5.53 18.10
CA GLY A 494 18.95 5.21 18.60
C GLY A 494 18.97 3.86 19.32
N ASN A 495 18.25 3.74 20.44
CA ASN A 495 18.09 2.49 21.19
C ASN A 495 17.31 1.45 20.35
N PHE A 496 17.96 0.85 19.37
CA PHE A 496 17.38 -0.23 18.59
C PHE A 496 17.44 -1.53 19.41
N LYS A 497 16.42 -2.38 19.24
CA LYS A 497 16.37 -3.71 19.85
C LYS A 497 15.98 -4.74 18.80
N LEU A 498 16.63 -5.89 18.81
CA LEU A 498 16.18 -7.07 18.10
C LEU A 498 15.07 -7.71 18.93
N SER A 499 13.94 -8.03 18.30
CA SER A 499 12.81 -8.70 18.97
C SER A 499 12.53 -10.01 18.26
N LEU A 500 12.57 -11.12 18.98
CA LEU A 500 12.26 -12.44 18.45
C LEU A 500 10.78 -12.48 18.00
N GLN A 501 10.57 -12.76 16.70
CA GLN A 501 9.25 -12.83 16.08
C GLN A 501 8.83 -14.26 15.74
N SER A 502 9.72 -15.03 15.14
CA SER A 502 9.49 -16.44 14.79
C SER A 502 10.78 -17.24 14.89
N VAL A 503 10.65 -18.55 15.06
CA VAL A 503 11.77 -19.50 15.08
C VAL A 503 11.34 -20.81 14.44
N VAL A 504 12.22 -21.40 13.64
CA VAL A 504 12.09 -22.75 13.11
C VAL A 504 13.06 -23.66 13.87
N CYS A 505 12.51 -24.68 14.53
CA CYS A 505 13.28 -25.59 15.38
C CYS A 505 13.36 -26.98 14.75
N HIS A 506 14.58 -27.50 14.55
CA HIS A 506 14.75 -28.89 14.13
C HIS A 506 14.80 -29.87 15.32
N ARG A 507 13.92 -30.86 15.29
CA ARG A 507 13.86 -31.99 16.23
C ARG A 507 14.37 -33.26 15.55
N GLY A 508 15.66 -33.27 15.20
CA GLY A 508 16.32 -34.36 14.50
C GLY A 508 17.77 -34.59 14.93
N ASN A 509 18.39 -35.66 14.43
CA ASN A 509 19.79 -36.01 14.70
C ASN A 509 20.73 -35.72 13.52
N SER A 510 20.20 -35.58 12.31
CA SER A 510 20.89 -35.02 11.13
C SER A 510 20.08 -33.84 10.58
N VAL A 511 20.48 -33.24 9.47
CA VAL A 511 19.69 -32.22 8.75
C VAL A 511 18.55 -32.85 7.92
N ASP A 512 18.80 -34.05 7.38
CA ASP A 512 17.87 -34.79 6.52
C ASP A 512 16.94 -35.75 7.29
N SER A 513 16.99 -35.74 8.63
CA SER A 513 16.14 -36.61 9.45
C SER A 513 15.69 -35.95 10.75
N GLY A 514 14.38 -35.87 10.95
CA GLY A 514 13.74 -35.32 12.14
C GLY A 514 12.39 -34.69 11.85
N HIS A 515 12.04 -33.66 12.63
CA HIS A 515 10.82 -32.89 12.42
C HIS A 515 11.08 -31.40 12.68
N TYR A 516 10.69 -30.55 11.74
CA TYR A 516 10.73 -29.10 11.91
C TYR A 516 9.44 -28.61 12.56
N VAL A 517 9.57 -27.65 13.47
CA VAL A 517 8.46 -26.99 14.14
C VAL A 517 8.68 -25.49 14.11
N ALA A 518 7.70 -24.73 13.62
CA ALA A 518 7.69 -23.28 13.72
C ALA A 518 7.02 -22.83 15.02
N LEU A 519 7.63 -21.85 15.69
CA LEU A 519 7.00 -21.10 16.77
C LEU A 519 6.99 -19.64 16.36
N VAL A 520 5.83 -19.00 16.50
CA VAL A 520 5.61 -17.63 16.05
C VAL A 520 4.97 -16.85 17.20
N ARG A 521 5.48 -15.66 17.46
CA ARG A 521 5.00 -14.78 18.53
C ARG A 521 3.57 -14.33 18.23
N SER A 522 2.70 -14.38 19.23
CA SER A 522 1.35 -13.83 19.10
C SER A 522 1.39 -12.30 19.31
N PRO A 523 0.69 -11.52 18.47
CA PRO A 523 0.53 -10.08 18.71
C PRO A 523 -0.42 -9.87 19.90
N LEU A 524 0.12 -9.64 21.10
CA LEU A 524 -0.65 -9.19 22.27
C LEU A 524 -0.93 -7.69 22.15
N ASN A 525 -2.16 -7.27 22.46
CA ASN A 525 -2.59 -5.86 22.56
C ASN A 525 -1.56 -5.01 23.33
N GLU A 526 -0.90 -4.06 22.64
CA GLU A 526 0.01 -3.07 23.23
C GLU A 526 -0.71 -2.01 24.11
N GLY A 527 -1.84 -2.37 24.74
CA GLY A 527 -2.65 -1.49 25.59
C GLY A 527 -3.09 -2.09 26.94
N ALA A 528 -2.73 -3.33 27.27
CA ALA A 528 -3.02 -3.88 28.58
C ALA A 528 -1.97 -3.41 29.60
N THR A 529 -2.36 -2.45 30.43
CA THR A 529 -1.58 -1.99 31.57
C THR A 529 -1.18 -3.16 32.47
N SER A 530 0.01 -3.04 33.03
CA SER A 530 0.63 -3.94 33.99
C SER A 530 -0.27 -4.20 35.20
N SER A 531 -1.10 -5.23 35.12
CA SER A 531 -1.69 -5.84 36.32
C SER A 531 -1.91 -7.34 36.11
N GLY A 532 -0.93 -8.11 36.57
CA GLY A 532 -1.20 -9.40 37.22
C GLY A 532 -1.41 -10.64 36.35
N VAL A 533 -1.09 -10.63 35.05
CA VAL A 533 -0.98 -11.89 34.29
C VAL A 533 0.46 -12.39 34.41
N SER A 534 0.63 -13.46 35.19
CA SER A 534 1.84 -14.24 35.32
C SER A 534 2.67 -14.30 34.02
N ASN A 535 3.89 -13.77 34.06
CA ASN A 535 4.98 -14.00 33.10
C ASN A 535 5.35 -15.49 33.05
N GLN A 536 4.46 -16.33 32.53
CA GLN A 536 4.73 -17.72 32.18
C GLN A 536 4.64 -17.87 30.67
N TRP A 537 5.62 -17.32 29.97
CA TRP A 537 6.07 -17.97 28.74
C TRP A 537 6.97 -19.13 29.14
N PHE A 538 6.79 -20.28 28.51
CA PHE A 538 7.68 -21.42 28.65
C PHE A 538 9.12 -20.95 28.44
N THR A 539 9.95 -21.02 29.49
CA THR A 539 11.40 -21.04 29.32
C THR A 539 11.69 -22.16 28.31
N ILE A 540 12.28 -21.87 27.15
CA ILE A 540 12.68 -22.88 26.16
C ILE A 540 13.86 -23.66 26.75
N ARG A 541 13.56 -24.52 27.73
CA ARG A 541 14.44 -25.61 28.13
C ARG A 541 14.16 -26.74 27.15
N LEU A 542 15.02 -26.90 26.14
CA LEU A 542 14.98 -28.02 25.20
C LEU A 542 15.31 -29.35 25.93
N LYS A 543 14.41 -29.85 26.77
CA LYS A 543 14.54 -31.20 27.32
C LYS A 543 14.34 -32.21 26.19
N ALA A 544 15.41 -32.89 25.81
CA ALA A 544 15.32 -34.13 25.09
C ALA A 544 14.61 -35.17 25.98
N GLY A 545 13.47 -35.68 25.50
CA GLY A 545 12.81 -36.88 26.01
C GLY A 545 11.91 -36.70 27.23
N VAL A 546 10.59 -36.63 27.01
CA VAL A 546 9.58 -37.20 27.93
C VAL A 546 8.40 -37.71 27.10
N THR A 547 8.10 -39.00 27.26
CA THR A 547 7.00 -39.77 26.68
C THR A 547 5.61 -39.31 27.15
N LEU A 548 4.58 -39.54 26.33
CA LEU A 548 3.15 -39.47 26.68
C LEU A 548 2.91 -40.10 28.06
N ASN A 549 2.54 -39.30 29.07
CA ASN A 549 1.70 -39.69 30.23
C ASN A 549 1.56 -38.61 31.32
N HIS A 550 2.18 -37.43 31.21
CA HIS A 550 2.12 -36.43 32.29
C HIS A 550 1.03 -35.34 32.14
N LEU A 551 0.33 -35.28 31.00
CA LEU A 551 -0.70 -34.27 30.74
C LEU A 551 -2.11 -34.68 31.23
N GLN A 552 -2.29 -35.92 31.68
CA GLN A 552 -3.58 -36.43 32.14
C GLN A 552 -3.79 -36.29 33.67
N GLN A 553 -2.75 -35.96 34.44
CA GLN A 553 -2.84 -35.74 35.89
C GLN A 553 -2.91 -34.27 36.31
N LEU A 554 -2.61 -33.32 35.43
CA LEU A 554 -2.68 -31.88 35.73
C LEU A 554 -4.07 -31.26 35.47
N LEU A 555 -4.90 -31.91 34.64
CA LEU A 555 -6.25 -31.44 34.32
C LEU A 555 -7.33 -31.84 35.35
N SER A 556 -7.00 -32.67 36.35
CA SER A 556 -7.93 -33.10 37.41
C SER A 556 -7.83 -32.30 38.72
N SER A 557 -6.90 -31.35 38.83
CA SER A 557 -6.64 -30.61 40.08
C SER A 557 -7.18 -29.17 40.14
N LEU A 558 -7.81 -28.64 39.08
CA LEU A 558 -8.25 -27.23 39.02
C LEU A 558 -9.78 -27.05 38.99
N HIS A 559 -10.51 -27.94 39.67
CA HIS A 559 -11.99 -27.86 39.77
C HIS A 559 -12.57 -27.82 41.18
N ARG A 560 -11.80 -27.46 42.22
CA ARG A 560 -12.36 -27.34 43.58
C ARG A 560 -11.62 -26.30 44.42
N GLN A 561 -12.22 -25.11 44.58
CA GLN A 561 -12.44 -24.39 45.85
C GLN A 561 -12.99 -22.97 45.59
N HIS A 562 -14.31 -22.78 45.78
CA HIS A 562 -14.95 -21.96 46.86
C HIS A 562 -14.87 -20.43 46.63
N ARG A 563 -15.94 -19.74 46.19
CA ARG A 563 -17.20 -19.30 46.85
C ARG A 563 -17.08 -18.31 48.03
N ARG A 564 -17.82 -17.19 47.84
CA ARG A 564 -18.52 -16.28 48.79
C ARG A 564 -17.67 -15.23 49.53
N ILE A 565 -18.12 -13.97 49.53
CA ILE A 565 -19.05 -13.32 50.49
C ILE A 565 -19.45 -11.92 49.96
N GLN A 566 -20.67 -11.49 50.31
CA GLN A 566 -21.40 -10.29 49.92
C GLN A 566 -21.12 -9.02 50.78
N PHE A 567 -21.60 -7.88 50.23
CA PHE A 567 -22.42 -6.81 50.85
C PHE A 567 -21.81 -5.49 51.39
N ARG A 568 -22.54 -4.41 51.03
CA ARG A 568 -22.64 -3.03 51.60
C ARG A 568 -21.54 -2.03 51.17
N GLY A 569 -21.84 -0.78 50.79
CA GLY A 569 -23.11 -0.06 50.70
C GLY A 569 -22.87 1.46 50.59
N SER A 570 -23.92 2.16 50.13
CA SER A 570 -24.26 3.57 50.36
C SER A 570 -23.62 4.69 49.53
N LEU A 571 -24.50 5.34 48.75
CA LEU A 571 -24.45 6.75 48.36
C LEU A 571 -24.19 7.68 49.57
N ARG A 572 -23.60 8.85 49.31
CA ARG A 572 -24.12 10.15 49.77
C ARG A 572 -23.55 11.32 48.94
N THR A 573 -24.50 12.10 48.42
CA THR A 573 -24.41 13.48 47.93
C THR A 573 -23.87 14.45 49.00
N PHE A 574 -23.26 15.57 48.60
CA PHE A 574 -23.66 16.92 49.05
C PHE A 574 -23.00 18.03 48.22
N ASP A 575 -23.70 19.16 48.21
CA ASP A 575 -23.73 20.25 47.25
C ASP A 575 -23.09 21.53 47.87
N LYS A 576 -22.59 22.41 46.99
CA LYS A 576 -22.51 23.90 47.11
C LYS A 576 -21.53 24.65 48.05
N ASN A 577 -20.82 25.60 47.40
CA ASN A 577 -20.85 27.09 47.55
C ASN A 577 -19.55 27.86 47.94
N PRO A 578 -19.45 29.20 47.70
CA PRO A 578 -18.46 29.82 46.78
C PRO A 578 -17.72 31.07 47.35
N SER A 579 -16.79 31.68 46.59
CA SER A 579 -16.32 33.08 46.76
C SER A 579 -15.29 33.45 45.66
N ILE A 580 -15.60 34.33 44.68
CA ILE A 580 -15.43 35.81 44.63
C ILE A 580 -13.98 36.30 44.80
N VAL A 581 -13.39 36.86 43.73
CA VAL A 581 -12.56 38.10 43.73
C VAL A 581 -12.70 38.83 42.38
N GLN A 582 -12.88 40.15 42.45
CA GLN A 582 -13.14 41.14 41.38
C GLN A 582 -11.87 41.83 40.82
N THR A 583 -11.89 42.08 39.50
CA THR A 583 -11.51 43.29 38.72
C THR A 583 -10.07 43.88 38.74
N ARG A 584 -9.50 44.14 37.55
CA ARG A 584 -9.53 45.46 36.84
C ARG A 584 -8.89 45.41 35.42
N PRO A 585 -9.17 46.42 34.54
CA PRO A 585 -9.14 46.29 33.08
C PRO A 585 -7.95 47.00 32.40
N THR A 586 -7.67 46.62 31.15
CA THR A 586 -6.81 47.39 30.23
C THR A 586 -7.49 47.57 28.88
N ASN A 587 -7.69 48.85 28.52
CA ASN A 587 -8.15 49.35 27.23
C ASN A 587 -7.22 48.87 26.10
N THR A 588 -7.78 48.34 25.02
CA THR A 588 -7.13 48.34 23.71
C THR A 588 -8.16 48.61 22.61
N PHE A 589 -7.71 49.34 21.61
CA PHE A 589 -8.44 50.04 20.55
C PHE A 589 -9.46 49.20 19.76
N LEU A 590 -10.62 49.81 19.47
CA LEU A 590 -11.67 49.32 18.57
C LEU A 590 -11.23 49.49 17.10
N LEU A 591 -11.10 48.37 16.38
CA LEU A 591 -11.22 48.28 14.92
C LEU A 591 -12.70 47.99 14.56
N PRO A 592 -13.18 48.39 13.37
CA PRO A 592 -14.61 48.44 13.08
C PRO A 592 -15.25 47.04 13.15
N THR A 593 -16.27 46.92 14.00
CA THR A 593 -17.11 45.74 14.13
C THR A 593 -17.79 45.43 12.79
N SER A 594 -17.53 44.25 12.23
CA SER A 594 -18.36 43.75 11.13
C SER A 594 -19.81 43.62 11.63
N ARG A 595 -20.73 44.23 10.90
CA ARG A 595 -22.17 44.17 11.15
C ARG A 595 -22.69 42.73 11.02
N MET A 596 -23.82 42.49 11.70
CA MET A 596 -24.29 41.17 12.13
C MET A 596 -25.22 40.55 11.08
N ALA A 597 -24.91 39.35 10.59
CA ALA A 597 -25.82 38.60 9.73
C ALA A 597 -26.87 37.84 10.57
N LYS A 598 -28.02 38.48 10.83
CA LYS A 598 -29.30 37.80 11.10
C LYS A 598 -30.19 38.00 9.88
N ILE A 599 -31.13 37.10 9.61
CA ILE A 599 -32.13 37.34 8.57
C ILE A 599 -33.41 37.89 9.19
N GLN A 600 -34.08 38.78 8.46
CA GLN A 600 -35.39 39.30 8.83
C GLN A 600 -36.39 38.14 9.04
N GLU A 601 -37.05 38.08 10.20
CA GLU A 601 -38.00 37.00 10.52
C GLU A 601 -39.10 36.83 9.46
N ALA A 602 -39.50 37.92 8.79
CA ALA A 602 -40.50 37.92 7.72
C ALA A 602 -40.09 37.10 6.48
N ALA A 603 -38.79 36.85 6.26
CA ALA A 603 -38.29 36.06 5.15
C ALA A 603 -38.39 34.54 5.40
N ILE A 604 -38.39 34.11 6.67
CA ILE A 604 -38.33 32.69 7.07
C ILE A 604 -39.50 31.86 6.48
N PRO A 605 -40.77 32.31 6.54
CA PRO A 605 -41.88 31.52 5.99
C PRO A 605 -41.75 31.28 4.48
N ASN A 606 -41.25 32.27 3.73
CA ASN A 606 -41.06 32.16 2.29
C ASN A 606 -39.94 31.17 1.94
N LEU A 607 -38.82 31.21 2.66
CA LEU A 607 -37.71 30.26 2.47
C LEU A 607 -38.16 28.82 2.78
N ARG A 608 -38.96 28.61 3.83
CA ARG A 608 -39.54 27.29 4.13
C ARG A 608 -40.48 26.82 3.03
N ALA A 609 -41.38 27.69 2.59
CA ALA A 609 -42.35 27.38 1.55
C ALA A 609 -41.68 26.92 0.24
N GLN A 610 -40.56 27.52 -0.16
CA GLN A 610 -39.81 27.10 -1.35
C GLN A 610 -39.28 25.66 -1.25
N ILE A 611 -38.80 25.25 -0.08
CA ILE A 611 -38.33 23.87 0.16
C ILE A 611 -39.53 22.92 0.21
N ASP A 612 -40.57 23.29 0.95
CA ASP A 612 -41.79 22.49 1.11
C ASP A 612 -42.50 22.26 -0.24
N GLU A 613 -42.54 23.28 -1.11
CA GLU A 613 -43.11 23.18 -2.45
C GLU A 613 -42.35 22.15 -3.30
N LEU A 614 -41.02 22.15 -3.25
CA LEU A 614 -40.24 21.16 -3.99
C LEU A 614 -40.42 19.74 -3.44
N THR A 615 -40.66 19.57 -2.14
CA THR A 615 -40.85 18.24 -1.53
C THR A 615 -42.32 17.82 -1.42
N ALA A 616 -43.28 18.65 -1.84
CA ALA A 616 -44.70 18.36 -1.78
C ALA A 616 -45.10 17.17 -2.68
N SER A 617 -44.39 16.96 -3.78
CA SER A 617 -44.48 15.75 -4.61
C SER A 617 -43.11 15.12 -4.72
N ALA A 618 -42.91 13.97 -4.06
CA ALA A 618 -41.62 13.28 -4.09
C ALA A 618 -41.21 12.88 -5.52
N GLU A 619 -42.16 12.41 -6.34
CA GLU A 619 -41.89 11.98 -7.72
C GLU A 619 -41.64 13.15 -8.67
N ASP A 620 -42.38 14.26 -8.54
CA ASP A 620 -42.25 15.42 -9.43
C ASP A 620 -41.25 16.45 -8.94
N GLY A 621 -40.89 16.44 -7.67
CA GLY A 621 -39.99 17.40 -7.04
C GLY A 621 -38.77 16.68 -6.49
N ALA A 622 -38.60 16.70 -5.18
CA ALA A 622 -37.55 15.98 -4.47
C ALA A 622 -38.14 15.09 -3.37
N ALA A 623 -37.52 13.93 -3.11
CA ALA A 623 -37.93 13.06 -2.00
C ALA A 623 -37.79 13.78 -0.66
N GLY A 624 -36.65 14.42 -0.42
CA GLY A 624 -36.43 15.25 0.75
C GLY A 624 -35.22 16.16 0.58
N ILE A 625 -35.23 17.27 1.31
CA ILE A 625 -34.20 18.31 1.28
C ILE A 625 -33.87 18.71 2.72
N VAL A 626 -32.58 18.94 2.99
CA VAL A 626 -32.11 19.62 4.20
C VAL A 626 -31.34 20.86 3.77
N PHE A 627 -31.65 21.99 4.40
CA PHE A 627 -30.93 23.24 4.20
C PHE A 627 -30.49 23.79 5.55
N SER A 628 -29.23 24.24 5.65
CA SER A 628 -28.69 24.91 6.83
C SER A 628 -27.77 26.05 6.41
N ALA A 629 -27.99 27.23 6.99
CA ALA A 629 -27.13 28.41 6.83
C ALA A 629 -26.78 29.00 8.19
N ILE A 630 -25.55 29.47 8.31
CA ILE A 630 -24.97 30.04 9.52
C ILE A 630 -24.27 31.37 9.23
N ASN A 631 -24.07 32.16 10.27
CA ASN A 631 -23.19 33.32 10.22
C ASN A 631 -21.79 32.97 10.77
N LYS A 632 -20.85 33.93 10.66
CA LYS A 632 -19.50 33.77 11.19
C LYS A 632 -19.42 33.51 12.70
N LYS A 633 -20.45 33.78 13.51
CA LYS A 633 -20.44 33.40 14.93
C LYS A 633 -20.76 31.92 15.15
N GLY A 634 -21.05 31.18 14.08
CA GLY A 634 -21.58 29.83 14.15
C GLY A 634 -23.05 29.78 14.56
N GLU A 635 -23.75 30.91 14.56
CA GLU A 635 -25.19 30.99 14.86
C GLU A 635 -25.98 30.59 13.61
N THR A 636 -26.98 29.73 13.78
CA THR A 636 -27.92 29.37 12.72
C THR A 636 -28.73 30.58 12.28
N ILE A 637 -28.66 30.88 10.97
CA ILE A 637 -29.47 31.91 10.32
C ILE A 637 -30.80 31.31 9.86
N PHE A 638 -30.72 30.16 9.19
CA PHE A 638 -31.89 29.48 8.65
C PHE A 638 -31.62 27.98 8.54
N GLU A 639 -32.57 27.17 9.02
CA GLU A 639 -32.56 25.72 8.88
C GLU A 639 -33.96 25.22 8.56
N HIS A 640 -34.03 24.26 7.65
CA HIS A 640 -35.28 23.57 7.34
C HIS A 640 -35.00 22.19 6.75
N ALA A 641 -35.85 21.24 7.09
CA ALA A 641 -35.87 19.90 6.50
C ALA A 641 -37.30 19.60 6.06
N SER A 642 -37.46 19.06 4.86
CA SER A 642 -38.79 18.71 4.33
C SER A 642 -38.74 17.46 3.45
N GLY A 643 -39.89 16.80 3.31
CA GLY A 643 -40.05 15.54 2.59
C GLY A 643 -39.72 14.29 3.43
N THR A 644 -39.33 13.21 2.76
CA THR A 644 -39.03 11.89 3.33
C THR A 644 -37.58 11.48 3.03
N LEU A 645 -37.07 10.45 3.71
CA LEU A 645 -35.71 9.93 3.47
C LEU A 645 -35.50 9.38 2.05
N GLY A 646 -36.57 9.08 1.30
CA GLY A 646 -36.52 8.56 -0.07
C GLY A 646 -37.91 8.44 -0.69
N VAL A 647 -37.97 8.35 -2.03
CA VAL A 647 -39.24 8.14 -2.73
C VAL A 647 -39.91 6.85 -2.24
N GLY A 648 -41.19 6.95 -1.84
CA GLY A 648 -41.98 5.83 -1.33
C GLY A 648 -41.58 5.36 0.08
N LYS A 649 -40.71 6.10 0.78
CA LYS A 649 -40.31 5.80 2.17
C LYS A 649 -41.12 6.61 3.17
N PRO A 650 -41.67 5.99 4.23
CA PRO A 650 -42.51 6.68 5.21
C PRO A 650 -41.71 7.55 6.20
N GLU A 651 -40.41 7.33 6.34
CA GLU A 651 -39.58 8.05 7.30
C GLU A 651 -39.39 9.51 6.86
N PRO A 652 -39.67 10.50 7.73
CA PRO A 652 -39.53 11.91 7.38
C PRO A 652 -38.06 12.31 7.25
N MET A 653 -37.79 13.26 6.36
CA MET A 653 -36.52 13.97 6.33
C MET A 653 -36.43 14.90 7.55
N THR A 654 -35.29 14.91 8.23
CA THR A 654 -35.07 15.75 9.41
C THR A 654 -33.73 16.46 9.34
N LEU A 655 -33.50 17.45 10.21
CA LEU A 655 -32.18 18.09 10.35
C LEU A 655 -31.10 17.12 10.87
N ASP A 656 -31.49 15.95 11.37
CA ASP A 656 -30.62 14.87 11.83
C ASP A 656 -30.32 13.85 10.72
N SER A 657 -30.90 13.97 9.54
CA SER A 657 -30.67 13.02 8.44
C SER A 657 -29.22 13.06 7.95
N ILE A 658 -28.70 11.90 7.57
CA ILE A 658 -27.34 11.70 7.08
C ILE A 658 -27.38 11.56 5.55
N PHE A 659 -26.43 12.21 4.89
CA PHE A 659 -26.30 12.18 3.44
C PHE A 659 -24.92 11.69 3.06
N TRP A 660 -24.81 10.95 1.96
CA TRP A 660 -23.53 10.82 1.29
C TRP A 660 -23.21 12.16 0.62
N ILE A 661 -22.18 12.85 1.09
CA ILE A 661 -21.88 14.22 0.66
C ILE A 661 -20.97 14.30 -0.57
N ALA A 662 -20.51 13.15 -1.07
CA ALA A 662 -19.73 13.04 -2.29
C ALA A 662 -18.61 14.10 -2.31
N SER A 663 -18.52 14.87 -3.40
CA SER A 663 -17.46 15.87 -3.64
C SER A 663 -17.38 17.03 -2.65
N CYS A 664 -18.35 17.22 -1.74
CA CYS A 664 -18.16 18.12 -0.59
C CYS A 664 -17.02 17.65 0.34
N THR A 665 -16.67 16.36 0.32
CA THR A 665 -15.51 15.79 1.04
C THR A 665 -14.20 16.50 0.68
N LYS A 666 -14.08 17.03 -0.55
CA LYS A 666 -12.85 17.64 -1.08
C LYS A 666 -12.35 18.79 -0.21
N MET A 667 -13.25 19.61 0.31
CA MET A 667 -12.89 20.73 1.18
C MET A 667 -12.25 20.25 2.49
N ILE A 668 -12.75 19.14 3.06
CA ILE A 668 -12.20 18.52 4.27
C ILE A 668 -10.78 17.99 3.98
N THR A 669 -10.60 17.32 2.83
CA THR A 669 -9.28 16.88 2.36
C THR A 669 -8.32 18.04 2.13
N GLY A 670 -8.81 19.14 1.57
CA GLY A 670 -8.05 20.38 1.39
C GLY A 670 -7.54 20.94 2.73
N VAL A 671 -8.41 21.02 3.74
CA VAL A 671 -8.03 21.43 5.11
C VAL A 671 -6.94 20.51 5.67
N ALA A 672 -7.09 19.19 5.53
CA ALA A 672 -6.08 18.23 5.99
C ALA A 672 -4.73 18.40 5.30
N CYS A 673 -4.72 18.61 3.98
CA CYS A 673 -3.48 18.89 3.24
C CYS A 673 -2.83 20.18 3.73
N MET A 674 -3.62 21.23 3.92
CA MET A 674 -3.10 22.52 4.37
C MET A 674 -2.59 22.50 5.81
N GLN A 675 -3.14 21.65 6.69
CA GLN A 675 -2.55 21.40 8.01
C GLN A 675 -1.14 20.80 7.91
N LEU A 676 -0.89 19.90 6.94
CA LEU A 676 0.44 19.33 6.72
C LEU A 676 1.41 20.33 6.07
N VAL A 677 0.89 21.22 5.21
CA VAL A 677 1.67 22.35 4.68
C VAL A 677 2.10 23.30 5.80
N GLU A 678 1.21 23.65 6.73
CA GLU A 678 1.55 24.46 7.89
C GLU A 678 2.58 23.82 8.83
N GLN A 679 2.56 22.48 8.92
CA GLN A 679 3.51 21.70 9.69
C GLN A 679 4.87 21.55 8.98
N GLY A 680 5.01 22.05 7.74
CA GLY A 680 6.21 21.91 6.93
C GLY A 680 6.50 20.45 6.53
N LYS A 681 5.50 19.58 6.52
CA LYS A 681 5.64 18.16 6.15
C LYS A 681 5.59 17.91 4.65
N ILE A 682 4.97 18.84 3.92
CA ILE A 682 4.90 18.86 2.46
C ILE A 682 4.69 20.30 2.01
N THR A 683 5.20 20.64 0.84
CA THR A 683 4.98 21.93 0.18
C THR A 683 3.93 21.81 -0.93
N LEU A 684 3.30 22.92 -1.28
CA LEU A 684 2.33 22.93 -2.38
C LEU A 684 2.97 22.64 -3.74
N ASP A 685 4.23 23.00 -3.93
CA ASP A 685 4.86 23.11 -5.25
C ASP A 685 6.03 22.14 -5.50
N SER A 686 6.44 21.33 -4.51
CA SER A 686 7.49 20.33 -4.75
C SER A 686 6.93 19.10 -5.46
N VAL A 687 7.45 18.85 -6.66
CA VAL A 687 7.24 17.59 -7.39
C VAL A 687 7.94 16.44 -6.65
N GLU A 688 9.15 16.67 -6.17
CA GLU A 688 9.99 15.64 -5.56
C GLU A 688 9.34 15.07 -4.29
N GLU A 689 8.76 15.93 -3.45
CA GLU A 689 8.02 15.49 -2.26
C GLU A 689 6.81 14.64 -2.63
N VAL A 690 5.98 15.13 -3.56
CA VAL A 690 4.77 14.41 -4.01
C VAL A 690 5.10 13.07 -4.64
N GLU A 691 6.07 13.03 -5.55
CA GLU A 691 6.48 11.80 -6.24
C GLU A 691 7.26 10.84 -5.31
N LYS A 692 7.90 11.34 -4.24
CA LYS A 692 8.50 10.49 -3.21
C LYS A 692 7.44 9.82 -2.35
N ILE A 693 6.40 10.56 -1.97
CA ILE A 693 5.29 10.04 -1.15
C ILE A 693 4.37 9.13 -1.99
N CYS A 694 4.15 9.51 -3.24
CA CYS A 694 3.31 8.81 -4.21
C CYS A 694 4.12 8.47 -5.48
N PRO A 695 4.99 7.45 -5.45
CA PRO A 695 5.79 7.05 -6.62
C PRO A 695 4.94 6.61 -7.82
N GLU A 696 3.68 6.24 -7.61
CA GLU A 696 2.72 5.96 -8.67
C GLU A 696 2.43 7.21 -9.53
N LEU A 697 2.41 8.41 -8.93
CA LEU A 697 2.27 9.67 -9.66
C LEU A 697 3.51 9.98 -10.50
N LYS A 698 4.67 9.41 -10.17
CA LYS A 698 5.84 9.46 -11.02
C LYS A 698 5.69 8.58 -12.26
N ALA A 699 5.12 7.39 -12.10
CA ALA A 699 4.99 6.40 -13.16
C ALA A 699 3.75 6.60 -14.07
N VAL A 700 2.76 7.40 -13.64
CA VAL A 700 1.52 7.61 -14.39
C VAL A 700 1.78 8.25 -15.76
N LYS A 701 1.08 7.75 -16.78
CA LYS A 701 1.15 8.22 -18.17
C LYS A 701 -0.08 9.01 -18.57
N VAL A 702 0.03 9.74 -19.67
CA VAL A 702 -1.05 10.53 -20.26
C VAL A 702 -1.69 9.77 -21.41
N LEU A 703 -2.99 9.56 -21.33
CA LEU A 703 -3.84 8.97 -22.35
C LEU A 703 -4.15 10.00 -23.44
N GLN A 704 -3.81 9.65 -24.68
CA GLN A 704 -4.08 10.42 -25.89
C GLN A 704 -5.39 10.00 -26.56
N ASP A 705 -5.92 10.86 -27.44
CA ASP A 705 -7.22 10.63 -28.08
C ASP A 705 -7.24 9.40 -29.00
N ASP A 706 -6.07 8.95 -29.48
CA ASP A 706 -5.89 7.71 -30.23
C ASP A 706 -5.76 6.46 -29.34
N GLY A 707 -5.90 6.61 -28.01
CA GLY A 707 -5.80 5.55 -27.02
C GLY A 707 -4.38 5.23 -26.55
N LYS A 708 -3.34 5.89 -27.10
CA LYS A 708 -1.96 5.66 -26.67
C LYS A 708 -1.65 6.32 -25.33
N LEU A 709 -0.77 5.68 -24.56
CA LEU A 709 -0.19 6.25 -23.35
C LEU A 709 1.17 6.88 -23.67
N VAL A 710 1.35 8.15 -23.34
CA VAL A 710 2.60 8.89 -23.52
C VAL A 710 3.13 9.37 -22.17
N GLU A 711 4.43 9.67 -22.11
CA GLU A 711 5.04 10.21 -20.90
C GLU A 711 4.46 11.59 -20.55
N LYS A 712 4.37 11.87 -19.25
CA LYS A 712 4.04 13.21 -18.76
C LYS A 712 5.22 14.15 -18.97
N GLU A 713 4.94 15.39 -19.37
CA GLU A 713 5.97 16.39 -19.69
C GLU A 713 6.58 17.05 -18.43
N ARG A 714 5.86 17.00 -17.30
CA ARG A 714 6.31 17.51 -16.02
C ARG A 714 5.74 16.68 -14.87
N GLY A 715 6.35 16.81 -13.70
CA GLY A 715 5.86 16.21 -12.46
C GLY A 715 4.57 16.83 -11.94
N ILE A 716 3.89 16.11 -11.05
CA ILE A 716 2.65 16.54 -10.40
C ILE A 716 2.98 17.13 -9.03
N THR A 717 2.39 18.28 -8.70
CA THR A 717 2.52 18.91 -7.37
C THR A 717 1.23 18.79 -6.56
N LEU A 718 1.31 19.04 -5.25
CA LEU A 718 0.13 19.03 -4.38
C LEU A 718 -0.84 20.14 -4.78
N ARG A 719 -0.33 21.33 -5.17
CA ARG A 719 -1.13 22.42 -5.72
C ARG A 719 -1.94 21.95 -6.92
N MET A 720 -1.31 21.25 -7.86
CA MET A 720 -2.00 20.73 -9.04
C MET A 720 -3.10 19.73 -8.70
N LEU A 721 -2.90 18.90 -7.68
CA LEU A 721 -3.93 17.99 -7.18
C LEU A 721 -5.11 18.77 -6.59
N LEU A 722 -4.84 19.71 -5.69
CA LEU A 722 -5.86 20.54 -5.03
C LEU A 722 -6.59 21.49 -6.00
N SER A 723 -5.92 21.89 -7.09
CA SER A 723 -6.45 22.80 -8.10
C SER A 723 -7.02 22.12 -9.35
N HIS A 724 -7.10 20.79 -9.37
CA HIS A 724 -7.59 20.03 -10.54
C HIS A 724 -6.82 20.31 -11.84
N THR A 725 -5.50 20.53 -11.75
CA THR A 725 -4.62 20.74 -12.91
C THR A 725 -3.57 19.65 -13.08
N ALA A 726 -3.61 18.57 -12.27
CA ALA A 726 -2.67 17.45 -12.43
C ALA A 726 -2.95 16.59 -13.68
N GLY A 727 -4.17 16.69 -14.24
CA GLY A 727 -4.55 16.04 -15.50
C GLY A 727 -5.39 14.78 -15.33
N PHE A 728 -5.81 14.41 -14.11
CA PHE A 728 -6.75 13.31 -13.89
C PHE A 728 -8.19 13.69 -14.25
N GLY A 729 -8.92 12.77 -14.85
CA GLY A 729 -10.33 12.90 -15.18
C GLY A 729 -11.24 11.95 -14.38
N TYR A 730 -12.54 12.02 -14.65
CA TYR A 730 -13.53 11.01 -14.29
C TYR A 730 -14.14 10.42 -15.56
N SER A 731 -14.36 9.11 -15.61
CA SER A 731 -14.94 8.41 -16.76
C SER A 731 -16.34 8.90 -17.10
N PHE A 732 -17.09 9.38 -16.11
CA PHE A 732 -18.42 9.97 -16.31
C PHE A 732 -18.41 11.40 -16.87
N PHE A 733 -17.25 12.04 -17.00
CA PHE A 733 -17.08 13.33 -17.68
C PHE A 733 -16.14 13.29 -18.89
N ASN A 734 -15.36 12.22 -19.05
CA ASN A 734 -14.32 12.14 -20.06
C ASN A 734 -14.45 10.87 -20.92
N SER A 735 -14.90 11.04 -22.17
CA SER A 735 -15.14 9.92 -23.09
C SER A 735 -13.87 9.14 -23.43
N LYS A 736 -12.72 9.81 -23.49
CA LYS A 736 -11.43 9.15 -23.75
C LYS A 736 -11.10 8.16 -22.64
N LEU A 737 -11.29 8.56 -21.39
CA LEU A 737 -11.10 7.69 -20.24
C LEU A 737 -12.13 6.55 -20.21
N LEU A 738 -13.41 6.84 -20.44
CA LEU A 738 -14.45 5.81 -20.54
C LEU A 738 -14.10 4.75 -21.60
N ASN A 739 -13.71 5.20 -22.80
CA ASN A 739 -13.36 4.32 -23.90
C ASN A 739 -12.10 3.48 -23.64
N HIS A 740 -11.13 4.02 -22.90
CA HIS A 740 -9.92 3.30 -22.54
C HIS A 740 -10.20 2.05 -21.71
N TYR A 741 -11.13 2.16 -20.76
CA TYR A 741 -11.57 1.02 -19.94
C TYR A 741 -12.59 0.12 -20.66
N GLY A 742 -13.37 0.68 -21.58
CA GLY A 742 -14.24 -0.08 -22.49
C GLY A 742 -15.12 -1.10 -21.75
N ALA A 743 -15.07 -2.36 -22.17
CA ALA A 743 -15.89 -3.43 -21.60
C ALA A 743 -15.55 -3.79 -20.14
N SER A 744 -14.33 -3.50 -19.67
CA SER A 744 -13.96 -3.70 -18.26
C SER A 744 -14.67 -2.69 -17.36
N GLY A 745 -15.02 -1.52 -17.91
CA GLY A 745 -15.56 -0.41 -17.15
C GLY A 745 -14.55 0.21 -16.19
N LEU A 746 -14.92 1.37 -15.68
CA LEU A 746 -14.26 2.01 -14.54
C LEU A 746 -15.33 2.36 -13.54
N ASP A 747 -15.11 1.99 -12.28
CA ASP A 747 -15.96 2.40 -11.17
C ASP A 747 -15.09 3.12 -10.13
N GLU A 748 -15.16 4.44 -10.18
CA GLU A 748 -14.44 5.33 -9.26
C GLU A 748 -15.05 5.35 -7.85
N PHE A 749 -16.19 4.69 -7.62
CA PHE A 749 -16.88 4.66 -6.32
C PHE A 749 -16.72 3.32 -5.57
N THR A 750 -15.97 2.37 -6.14
CA THR A 750 -15.74 1.00 -5.61
C THR A 750 -15.15 0.96 -4.22
N GLY A 751 -14.43 2.03 -3.81
CA GLY A 751 -13.60 1.97 -2.61
C GLY A 751 -12.37 1.07 -2.77
N SER A 752 -11.95 0.76 -4.00
CA SER A 752 -10.73 -0.01 -4.25
C SER A 752 -9.61 0.88 -4.82
N TYR A 753 -8.47 0.89 -4.14
CA TYR A 753 -7.27 1.60 -4.62
C TYR A 753 -6.88 1.17 -6.04
N SER A 754 -6.78 -0.14 -6.29
CA SER A 754 -6.27 -0.67 -7.56
C SER A 754 -7.23 -0.47 -8.73
N GLN A 755 -8.53 -0.33 -8.47
CA GLN A 755 -9.53 -0.22 -9.54
C GLN A 755 -9.62 1.19 -10.12
N PHE A 756 -9.35 2.25 -9.35
CA PHE A 756 -9.50 3.61 -9.86
C PHE A 756 -8.29 4.54 -9.69
N LEU A 757 -7.39 4.33 -8.71
CA LEU A 757 -6.17 5.14 -8.60
C LEU A 757 -5.08 4.71 -9.59
N THR A 758 -5.29 3.64 -10.34
CA THR A 758 -4.38 3.19 -11.41
C THR A 758 -4.66 3.85 -12.77
N GLN A 759 -5.64 4.76 -12.84
CA GLN A 759 -6.03 5.37 -14.11
C GLN A 759 -4.98 6.32 -14.69
N PRO A 760 -4.87 6.40 -16.03
CA PRO A 760 -3.98 7.35 -16.66
C PRO A 760 -4.48 8.79 -16.49
N LEU A 761 -3.57 9.75 -16.66
CA LEU A 761 -3.94 11.15 -16.86
C LEU A 761 -4.65 11.27 -18.21
N VAL A 762 -5.59 12.20 -18.33
CA VAL A 762 -6.26 12.54 -19.60
C VAL A 762 -5.71 13.81 -20.23
N ASN A 763 -4.93 14.60 -19.49
CA ASN A 763 -4.22 15.78 -19.98
C ASN A 763 -2.82 15.85 -19.37
N GLN A 764 -1.92 16.63 -19.99
CA GLN A 764 -0.60 16.88 -19.42
C GLN A 764 -0.72 17.67 -18.10
N PRO A 765 0.09 17.38 -17.07
CA PRO A 765 0.06 18.15 -15.83
C PRO A 765 0.30 19.65 -16.07
N GLY A 766 -0.58 20.48 -15.52
CA GLY A 766 -0.58 21.94 -15.66
C GLY A 766 -1.14 22.47 -16.98
N SER A 767 -1.50 21.63 -17.95
CA SER A 767 -1.91 22.12 -19.28
C SER A 767 -3.33 22.66 -19.33
N ARG A 768 -4.22 22.17 -18.45
CA ARG A 768 -5.61 22.64 -18.30
C ARG A 768 -6.20 22.18 -16.98
N TRP A 769 -7.32 22.78 -16.63
CA TRP A 769 -8.18 22.31 -15.56
C TRP A 769 -8.99 21.10 -16.03
N GLU A 770 -8.98 20.03 -15.23
CA GLU A 770 -9.70 18.79 -15.47
C GLU A 770 -10.22 18.22 -14.15
N TYR A 771 -11.54 18.05 -14.06
CA TYR A 771 -12.18 17.48 -12.89
C TYR A 771 -12.02 15.95 -12.86
N GLY A 772 -11.50 15.42 -11.75
CA GLY A 772 -11.09 14.02 -11.65
C GLY A 772 -10.65 13.64 -10.24
N ILE A 773 -10.02 12.48 -10.11
CA ILE A 773 -9.58 11.86 -8.84
C ILE A 773 -8.41 12.57 -8.12
N ASN A 774 -8.11 13.81 -8.51
CA ASN A 774 -6.97 14.58 -8.01
C ASN A 774 -6.97 14.67 -6.47
N ILE A 775 -8.14 14.84 -5.87
CA ILE A 775 -8.28 14.98 -4.41
C ILE A 775 -8.19 13.63 -3.69
N ASP A 776 -8.45 12.51 -4.38
CA ASP A 776 -8.24 11.18 -3.83
C ASP A 776 -6.74 10.90 -3.63
N TRP A 777 -5.91 11.31 -4.59
CA TRP A 777 -4.45 11.32 -4.44
C TRP A 777 -3.98 12.24 -3.30
N ALA A 778 -4.55 13.44 -3.17
CA ALA A 778 -4.23 14.34 -2.07
C ALA A 778 -4.57 13.72 -0.70
N GLY A 779 -5.70 13.02 -0.60
CA GLY A 779 -6.07 12.26 0.60
C GLY A 779 -5.12 11.09 0.91
N LEU A 780 -4.62 10.41 -0.12
CA LEU A 780 -3.60 9.38 0.06
C LEU A 780 -2.27 9.96 0.55
N ILE A 781 -1.87 11.13 0.06
CA ILE A 781 -0.67 11.84 0.54
C ILE A 781 -0.79 12.13 2.05
N VAL A 782 -1.94 12.63 2.50
CA VAL A 782 -2.20 12.82 3.95
C VAL A 782 -2.02 11.52 4.72
N SER A 783 -2.58 10.42 4.21
CA SER A 783 -2.49 9.12 4.87
C SER A 783 -1.04 8.62 4.97
N ARG A 784 -0.28 8.71 3.86
CA ARG A 784 1.12 8.26 3.80
C ARG A 784 2.07 9.11 4.64
N ILE A 785 1.89 10.44 4.67
CA ILE A 785 2.71 11.32 5.52
C ILE A 785 2.48 11.03 7.01
N THR A 786 1.24 10.71 7.38
CA THR A 786 0.82 10.65 8.80
C THR A 786 0.81 9.25 9.38
N GLY A 787 0.84 8.21 8.54
CA GLY A 787 0.65 6.81 8.94
C GLY A 787 -0.77 6.50 9.43
N LYS A 788 -1.72 7.44 9.27
CA LYS A 788 -3.12 7.28 9.68
C LYS A 788 -3.99 7.04 8.45
N SER A 789 -5.12 6.36 8.65
CA SER A 789 -6.17 6.39 7.65
C SER A 789 -6.70 7.83 7.50
N LEU A 790 -7.09 8.24 6.28
CA LEU A 790 -7.64 9.58 6.07
C LEU A 790 -8.86 9.87 6.96
N ASN A 791 -9.72 8.86 7.19
CA ASN A 791 -10.87 8.98 8.09
C ASN A 791 -10.43 9.30 9.52
N ASP A 792 -9.44 8.58 10.05
CA ASP A 792 -8.93 8.83 11.41
C ASP A 792 -8.24 10.20 11.52
N TYR A 793 -7.50 10.61 10.48
CA TYR A 793 -6.91 11.94 10.44
C TYR A 793 -8.01 13.03 10.51
N PHE A 794 -9.08 12.91 9.73
CA PHE A 794 -10.21 13.84 9.80
C PHE A 794 -10.84 13.87 11.20
N HIS A 795 -11.09 12.72 11.80
CA HIS A 795 -11.65 12.65 13.15
C HIS A 795 -10.76 13.36 14.18
N ASP A 796 -9.47 13.08 14.16
CA ASP A 796 -8.52 13.58 15.17
C ASP A 796 -8.21 15.08 15.01
N HIS A 797 -8.01 15.53 13.77
CA HIS A 797 -7.42 16.84 13.49
C HIS A 797 -8.41 17.89 12.97
N ILE A 798 -9.62 17.48 12.59
CA ILE A 798 -10.65 18.39 12.06
C ILE A 798 -11.95 18.25 12.84
N PHE A 799 -12.55 17.06 12.87
CA PHE A 799 -13.89 16.88 13.41
C PHE A 799 -13.94 17.03 14.92
N LYS A 800 -13.04 16.37 15.66
CA LYS A 800 -13.00 16.49 17.12
C LYS A 800 -12.72 17.94 17.58
N PRO A 801 -11.73 18.67 17.04
CA PRO A 801 -11.54 20.09 17.34
C PRO A 801 -12.73 20.99 16.97
N LEU A 802 -13.52 20.64 15.96
CA LEU A 802 -14.75 21.34 15.58
C LEU A 802 -16.02 20.83 16.29
N GLU A 803 -15.86 19.88 17.23
CA GLU A 803 -16.95 19.20 17.94
C GLU A 803 -17.98 18.54 17.00
N ILE A 804 -17.53 18.04 15.85
CA ILE A 804 -18.31 17.30 14.86
C ILE A 804 -18.34 15.81 15.24
N LYS A 805 -19.53 15.20 15.16
CA LYS A 805 -19.78 13.80 15.54
C LYS A 805 -20.39 12.96 14.43
N ASN A 806 -21.09 13.59 13.50
CA ASN A 806 -21.89 12.98 12.46
C ASN A 806 -21.31 13.27 11.07
N ILE A 807 -19.98 13.29 10.95
CA ILE A 807 -19.26 13.24 9.67
C ILE A 807 -18.23 12.12 9.76
N SER A 808 -18.25 11.20 8.80
CA SER A 808 -17.36 10.04 8.74
C SER A 808 -17.33 9.47 7.32
N MET A 809 -16.22 8.85 6.91
CA MET A 809 -16.19 8.02 5.71
C MET A 809 -16.89 6.68 5.90
N PHE A 810 -17.00 6.23 7.16
CA PHE A 810 -17.71 5.02 7.57
C PHE A 810 -18.80 5.40 8.58
N PRO A 811 -20.06 5.55 8.17
CA PRO A 811 -21.12 6.04 9.05
C PRO A 811 -21.37 5.04 10.19
N THR A 812 -21.45 5.53 11.44
CA THR A 812 -21.79 4.67 12.58
C THR A 812 -23.20 4.07 12.41
N PRO A 813 -23.58 3.02 13.16
CA PRO A 813 -24.95 2.49 13.12
C PRO A 813 -26.03 3.56 13.35
N GLU A 814 -25.77 4.56 14.21
CA GLU A 814 -26.67 5.69 14.46
C GLU A 814 -26.72 6.70 13.30
N MET A 815 -25.64 6.82 12.52
CA MET A 815 -25.66 7.59 11.28
C MET A 815 -26.42 6.83 10.19
N ALA A 816 -26.12 5.53 10.03
CA ALA A 816 -26.72 4.66 9.02
C ALA A 816 -28.24 4.54 9.16
N SER A 817 -28.78 4.54 10.39
CA SER A 817 -30.24 4.49 10.63
C SER A 817 -30.98 5.76 10.18
N ARG A 818 -30.27 6.86 9.93
CA ARG A 818 -30.79 8.15 9.44
C ARG A 818 -30.31 8.48 8.02
N LEU A 819 -29.70 7.51 7.34
CA LEU A 819 -29.15 7.70 6.00
C LEU A 819 -30.28 7.91 4.99
N ALA A 820 -30.21 9.03 4.26
CA ALA A 820 -31.09 9.29 3.13
C ALA A 820 -30.88 8.22 2.06
N TRP A 821 -31.96 7.74 1.45
CA TRP A 821 -31.90 6.79 0.36
C TRP A 821 -31.39 7.49 -0.90
N MET A 822 -30.63 6.76 -1.73
CA MET A 822 -30.27 7.23 -3.06
C MET A 822 -31.50 7.21 -3.97
N ASN A 823 -31.80 8.33 -4.61
CA ASN A 823 -32.88 8.47 -5.57
C ASN A 823 -32.29 8.73 -6.96
N PHE A 824 -33.04 8.40 -8.01
CA PHE A 824 -32.65 8.59 -9.39
C PHE A 824 -33.76 9.33 -10.15
N ARG A 825 -33.42 10.43 -10.84
CA ARG A 825 -34.33 11.12 -11.74
C ARG A 825 -34.11 10.62 -13.16
N ASP A 826 -35.16 10.03 -13.71
CA ASP A 826 -35.16 9.64 -15.12
C ASP A 826 -35.34 10.88 -15.99
N ASN A 827 -34.33 11.18 -16.82
CA ASN A 827 -34.33 12.32 -17.72
C ASN A 827 -35.38 12.24 -18.84
N SER A 828 -35.84 11.04 -19.19
CA SER A 828 -36.86 10.86 -20.23
C SER A 828 -38.26 11.19 -19.73
N THR A 829 -38.56 10.90 -18.47
CA THR A 829 -39.87 11.12 -17.84
C THR A 829 -39.91 12.33 -16.92
N GLY A 830 -38.75 12.79 -16.44
CA GLY A 830 -38.59 13.82 -15.41
C GLY A 830 -38.96 13.35 -14.00
N LYS A 831 -39.36 12.09 -13.85
CA LYS A 831 -39.84 11.50 -12.60
C LYS A 831 -38.69 11.02 -11.73
N LEU A 832 -38.82 11.23 -10.43
CA LEU A 832 -37.90 10.74 -9.41
C LEU A 832 -38.40 9.38 -8.90
N GLY A 833 -37.49 8.41 -8.84
CA GLY A 833 -37.71 7.12 -8.21
C GLY A 833 -36.60 6.77 -7.24
N LEU A 834 -36.81 5.72 -6.45
CA LEU A 834 -35.75 5.15 -5.62
C LEU A 834 -34.69 4.51 -6.52
N ASN A 835 -33.40 4.72 -6.24
CA ASN A 835 -32.36 3.94 -6.91
C ASN A 835 -32.35 2.53 -6.29
N LEU A 836 -32.86 1.54 -7.03
CA LEU A 836 -32.94 0.15 -6.54
C LEU A 836 -31.55 -0.50 -6.36
N GLY A 837 -30.51 0.04 -7.01
CA GLY A 837 -29.12 -0.34 -6.75
C GLY A 837 -28.55 0.18 -5.43
N GLY A 838 -29.29 1.03 -4.70
CA GLY A 838 -28.86 1.65 -3.46
C GLY A 838 -27.87 2.81 -3.67
N HIS A 839 -27.02 3.04 -2.67
CA HIS A 839 -25.91 4.00 -2.76
C HIS A 839 -24.80 3.45 -3.65
N ILE A 840 -24.17 4.33 -4.44
CA ILE A 840 -23.06 3.97 -5.34
C ILE A 840 -21.73 3.76 -4.60
N VAL A 841 -21.61 4.26 -3.37
CA VAL A 841 -20.48 4.04 -2.44
C VAL A 841 -20.80 2.88 -1.49
N ARG A 842 -21.07 1.70 -2.05
CA ARG A 842 -21.63 0.57 -1.30
C ARG A 842 -20.62 -0.04 -0.34
N GLU A 843 -19.36 -0.19 -0.75
CA GLU A 843 -18.33 -0.85 0.05
C GLU A 843 -18.07 -0.11 1.37
N GLN A 844 -18.09 1.22 1.37
CA GLN A 844 -17.97 2.03 2.59
C GLN A 844 -19.12 1.75 3.57
N LEU A 845 -20.35 1.62 3.06
CA LEU A 845 -21.52 1.33 3.89
C LEU A 845 -21.51 -0.10 4.43
N MET A 846 -21.03 -1.06 3.64
CA MET A 846 -20.96 -2.47 4.03
C MET A 846 -19.84 -2.74 5.04
N ALA A 847 -18.72 -2.01 4.94
CA ALA A 847 -17.60 -2.11 5.86
C ALA A 847 -17.86 -1.39 7.20
N ALA A 848 -18.78 -0.42 7.23
CA ALA A 848 -18.98 0.44 8.39
C ALA A 848 -19.33 -0.34 9.66
N GLY A 849 -18.59 -0.04 10.74
CA GLY A 849 -18.76 -0.71 12.04
C GLY A 849 -17.89 -1.96 12.24
N ASP A 850 -17.18 -2.42 11.20
CA ASP A 850 -16.13 -3.44 11.30
C ASP A 850 -14.77 -2.85 10.91
N LYS A 851 -13.92 -2.57 11.90
CA LYS A 851 -12.59 -1.97 11.68
C LYS A 851 -11.70 -2.76 10.73
N SER A 852 -11.88 -4.07 10.63
CA SER A 852 -11.10 -4.91 9.72
C SER A 852 -11.55 -4.77 8.26
N GLU A 853 -12.84 -4.57 8.03
CA GLU A 853 -13.38 -4.31 6.69
C GLU A 853 -13.18 -2.83 6.31
N GLU A 854 -13.32 -1.89 7.25
CA GLU A 854 -13.01 -0.46 7.03
C GLU A 854 -11.56 -0.30 6.52
N GLY A 855 -10.61 -1.03 7.08
CA GLY A 855 -9.20 -1.00 6.66
C GLY A 855 -8.93 -1.53 5.25
N ARG A 856 -9.90 -2.22 4.62
CA ARG A 856 -9.80 -2.70 3.23
C ARG A 856 -10.35 -1.72 2.21
N VAL A 857 -11.22 -0.81 2.66
CA VAL A 857 -11.85 0.17 1.79
C VAL A 857 -10.94 1.39 1.68
N PHE A 858 -10.65 1.79 0.46
CA PHE A 858 -9.89 2.98 0.18
C PHE A 858 -10.68 4.23 0.62
N ASN A 859 -10.05 5.01 1.51
CA ASN A 859 -10.58 6.26 2.01
C ASN A 859 -10.49 7.39 0.97
N ALA A 860 -11.49 7.45 0.10
CA ALA A 860 -11.54 8.41 -1.00
C ALA A 860 -11.68 9.87 -0.54
N GLY A 861 -10.58 10.64 -0.54
CA GLY A 861 -10.59 12.06 -0.18
C GLY A 861 -11.42 12.94 -1.11
N GLY A 862 -11.73 12.46 -2.32
CA GLY A 862 -12.55 13.14 -3.30
C GLY A 862 -14.05 13.00 -3.07
N HIS A 863 -14.52 11.96 -2.36
CA HIS A 863 -15.96 11.68 -2.27
C HIS A 863 -16.42 10.78 -1.10
N GLY A 864 -15.56 10.42 -0.15
CA GLY A 864 -15.82 9.33 0.79
C GLY A 864 -16.74 9.65 1.97
N CYS A 865 -16.96 10.91 2.32
CA CYS A 865 -17.69 11.23 3.56
C CYS A 865 -19.21 11.13 3.44
N PHE A 866 -19.81 10.75 4.56
CA PHE A 866 -21.21 10.92 4.91
C PHE A 866 -21.30 12.00 5.97
N ALA A 867 -22.32 12.84 5.93
CA ALA A 867 -22.47 13.95 6.87
C ALA A 867 -23.93 14.23 7.23
N ARG A 868 -24.10 14.75 8.44
CA ARG A 868 -25.22 15.61 8.81
C ARG A 868 -24.98 17.02 8.26
N PRO A 869 -25.84 17.59 7.40
CA PRO A 869 -25.59 18.91 6.78
C PRO A 869 -25.39 20.04 7.79
N THR A 870 -26.13 20.03 8.91
CA THR A 870 -26.00 21.04 9.97
C THR A 870 -24.69 20.95 10.76
N GLU A 871 -23.95 19.84 10.69
CA GLU A 871 -22.59 19.76 11.26
C GLU A 871 -21.51 20.13 10.24
N TYR A 872 -21.78 19.92 8.94
CA TYR A 872 -20.88 20.39 7.88
C TYR A 872 -20.72 21.92 7.90
N THR A 873 -21.77 22.65 8.29
CA THR A 873 -21.69 24.11 8.47
C THR A 873 -20.68 24.53 9.54
N ARG A 874 -20.29 23.66 10.48
CA ARG A 874 -19.21 23.99 11.44
C ARG A 874 -17.85 24.15 10.76
N ILE A 875 -17.60 23.38 9.70
CA ILE A 875 -16.39 23.51 8.89
C ILE A 875 -16.44 24.81 8.07
N ILE A 876 -17.62 25.17 7.55
CA ILE A 876 -17.85 26.47 6.90
C ILE A 876 -17.61 27.62 7.89
N ALA A 877 -18.10 27.50 9.12
CA ALA A 877 -17.88 28.49 10.18
C ALA A 877 -16.38 28.70 10.44
N MET A 878 -15.60 27.62 10.47
CA MET A 878 -14.15 27.68 10.61
C MET A 878 -13.49 28.48 9.47
N LEU A 879 -13.92 28.28 8.22
CA LEU A 879 -13.42 29.06 7.07
C LEU A 879 -13.86 30.53 7.12
N LEU A 880 -15.08 30.82 7.58
CA LEU A 880 -15.57 32.19 7.78
C LEU A 880 -14.78 32.96 8.85
N ASN A 881 -14.10 32.24 9.76
CA ASN A 881 -13.30 32.80 10.85
C ASN A 881 -11.81 32.53 10.68
N ASP A 882 -11.33 32.55 9.44
CA ASP A 882 -9.89 32.50 9.14
C ASP A 882 -9.19 31.30 9.80
N GLY A 883 -9.87 30.16 9.84
CA GLY A 883 -9.32 28.91 10.35
C GLY A 883 -9.66 28.60 11.80
N LYS A 884 -10.37 29.50 12.51
CA LYS A 884 -10.72 29.33 13.93
C LYS A 884 -12.14 28.83 14.12
N SER A 885 -12.33 27.84 14.99
CA SER A 885 -13.66 27.37 15.38
C SER A 885 -14.39 28.41 16.25
N PRO A 886 -15.59 28.89 15.89
CA PRO A 886 -16.38 29.74 16.77
C PRO A 886 -17.04 28.96 17.92
N TYR A 887 -17.07 27.62 17.86
CA TYR A 887 -17.69 26.76 18.88
C TYR A 887 -16.71 26.39 19.99
N SER A 888 -15.55 25.83 19.62
CA SER A 888 -14.53 25.37 20.56
C SER A 888 -13.43 26.41 20.83
N GLY A 889 -13.28 27.41 19.96
CA GLY A 889 -12.18 28.36 20.00
C GLY A 889 -10.84 27.84 19.47
N GLU A 890 -10.77 26.57 19.06
CA GLU A 890 -9.57 25.94 18.51
C GLU A 890 -9.17 26.52 17.14
N GLN A 891 -7.86 26.64 16.90
CA GLN A 891 -7.32 27.07 15.61
C GLN A 891 -7.01 25.83 14.76
N ILE A 892 -7.79 25.61 13.69
CA ILE A 892 -7.66 24.43 12.81
C ILE A 892 -6.63 24.65 11.70
N LEU A 893 -6.61 25.87 11.17
CA LEU A 893 -5.66 26.40 10.18
C LEU A 893 -5.32 27.83 10.56
N LYS A 894 -4.15 28.35 10.21
CA LYS A 894 -3.80 29.76 10.32
C LYS A 894 -4.58 30.60 9.31
N LYS A 895 -4.72 31.89 9.61
CA LYS A 895 -5.39 32.85 8.74
C LYS A 895 -4.77 32.88 7.34
N GLU A 896 -3.44 32.95 7.26
CA GLU A 896 -2.71 33.06 5.99
C GLU A 896 -2.93 31.83 5.11
N THR A 897 -3.10 30.66 5.74
CA THR A 897 -3.39 29.41 5.06
C THR A 897 -4.80 29.38 4.49
N VAL A 898 -5.79 29.89 5.24
CA VAL A 898 -7.15 30.06 4.71
C VAL A 898 -7.16 31.10 3.58
N ASP A 899 -6.38 32.18 3.70
CA ASP A 899 -6.24 33.16 2.62
C ASP A 899 -5.64 32.56 1.35
N GLU A 900 -4.65 31.66 1.46
CA GLU A 900 -4.10 30.89 0.33
C GLU A 900 -5.14 29.95 -0.29
N MET A 901 -5.96 29.26 0.53
CA MET A 901 -7.05 28.40 0.02
C MET A 901 -8.07 29.18 -0.81
N PHE A 902 -8.29 30.46 -0.49
CA PHE A 902 -9.22 31.37 -1.19
C PHE A 902 -8.53 32.23 -2.28
N THR A 903 -7.28 31.92 -2.64
CA THR A 903 -6.59 32.56 -3.76
C THR A 903 -6.88 31.81 -5.07
N ASN A 904 -7.03 32.52 -6.18
CA ASN A 904 -7.22 31.88 -7.49
C ASN A 904 -5.93 31.18 -7.93
N GLN A 905 -5.97 29.85 -7.95
CA GLN A 905 -4.86 28.96 -8.29
C GLN A 905 -4.70 28.75 -9.80
N ILE A 906 -5.67 29.20 -10.61
CA ILE A 906 -5.68 29.03 -12.07
C ILE A 906 -6.01 30.34 -12.82
N PRO A 907 -5.27 31.44 -12.57
CA PRO A 907 -5.56 32.74 -13.19
C PRO A 907 -5.52 32.71 -14.72
N ASP A 908 -4.74 31.80 -15.30
CA ASP A 908 -4.60 31.64 -16.76
C ASP A 908 -5.71 30.78 -17.39
N MET A 909 -6.67 30.28 -16.59
CA MET A 909 -7.78 29.45 -17.05
C MET A 909 -9.15 30.06 -16.65
N PRO A 910 -9.45 31.31 -17.06
CA PRO A 910 -10.60 32.08 -16.57
C PRO A 910 -11.98 31.53 -16.99
N ASP A 911 -12.03 30.54 -17.90
CA ASP A 911 -13.25 30.01 -18.51
C ASP A 911 -13.41 28.48 -18.30
N PHE A 912 -12.74 27.90 -17.30
CA PHE A 912 -12.74 26.45 -17.08
C PHE A 912 -14.15 25.88 -16.80
N GLY A 913 -15.00 26.63 -16.09
CA GLY A 913 -16.36 26.23 -15.72
C GLY A 913 -17.42 26.56 -16.77
N ARG A 914 -17.03 27.12 -17.92
CA ARG A 914 -17.94 27.42 -19.05
C ARG A 914 -17.91 26.39 -20.15
N GLN A 915 -17.08 25.37 -20.00
CA GLN A 915 -17.09 24.25 -20.94
C GLN A 915 -18.42 23.49 -20.78
N PRO A 916 -19.14 23.20 -21.88
CA PRO A 916 -20.33 22.39 -21.82
C PRO A 916 -20.04 21.03 -21.22
N ILE A 917 -20.88 20.59 -20.30
CA ILE A 917 -20.83 19.25 -19.74
C ILE A 917 -21.67 18.36 -20.64
N SER A 918 -21.00 17.46 -21.38
CA SER A 918 -21.62 16.41 -22.19
C SER A 918 -21.16 15.06 -21.64
N PRO A 919 -21.81 14.56 -20.57
CA PRO A 919 -21.29 13.43 -19.82
C PRO A 919 -21.48 12.14 -20.62
N PRO A 920 -20.42 11.35 -20.85
CA PRO A 920 -20.56 10.06 -21.52
C PRO A 920 -21.32 9.01 -20.67
N ARG A 921 -21.48 9.26 -19.36
CA ARG A 921 -22.31 8.48 -18.43
C ARG A 921 -23.47 9.34 -17.89
N PRO A 922 -24.62 9.39 -18.59
CA PRO A 922 -25.74 10.26 -18.22
C PRO A 922 -26.47 9.84 -16.93
N ASP A 923 -26.16 8.65 -16.41
CA ASP A 923 -26.59 8.14 -15.12
C ASP A 923 -25.89 8.82 -13.93
N PHE A 924 -24.71 9.42 -14.14
CA PHE A 924 -23.98 10.15 -13.09
C PHE A 924 -24.12 11.67 -13.18
N SER A 925 -24.27 12.22 -14.38
CA SER A 925 -24.45 13.66 -14.58
C SER A 925 -25.37 13.95 -15.75
N ASN A 926 -26.15 15.02 -15.63
CA ASN A 926 -26.90 15.62 -16.72
C ASN A 926 -25.96 16.42 -17.63
N ALA A 927 -26.38 16.54 -18.90
CA ALA A 927 -25.77 17.51 -19.80
C ALA A 927 -26.13 18.92 -19.34
N LEU A 928 -25.13 19.81 -19.29
CA LEU A 928 -25.29 21.20 -18.88
C LEU A 928 -24.54 22.12 -19.85
N PRO A 929 -25.12 23.27 -20.26
CA PRO A 929 -24.44 24.19 -21.16
C PRO A 929 -23.18 24.82 -20.53
N ALA A 930 -23.19 25.01 -19.22
CA ALA A 930 -22.06 25.43 -18.40
C ALA A 930 -22.32 25.01 -16.94
N LEU A 931 -21.26 24.81 -16.16
CA LEU A 931 -21.37 24.55 -14.71
C LEU A 931 -21.84 25.79 -13.96
N TYR A 932 -21.51 26.97 -14.49
CA TYR A 932 -21.71 28.26 -13.87
C TYR A 932 -22.20 29.29 -14.91
N PRO A 933 -23.51 29.32 -15.18
CA PRO A 933 -24.10 30.30 -16.08
C PRO A 933 -24.32 31.63 -15.33
N GLU A 934 -23.50 32.64 -15.63
CA GLU A 934 -23.70 34.01 -15.15
C GLU A 934 -23.78 35.03 -16.28
N GLU A 935 -24.66 36.02 -16.09
CA GLU A 935 -24.84 37.11 -17.05
C GLU A 935 -23.54 37.91 -17.21
N GLY A 936 -23.22 38.27 -18.46
CA GLY A 936 -22.00 39.00 -18.76
C GLY A 936 -20.73 38.15 -18.78
N ASN A 937 -20.84 36.84 -18.51
CA ASN A 937 -19.73 35.89 -18.64
C ASN A 937 -18.47 36.38 -17.89
N PRO A 938 -18.50 36.47 -16.54
CA PRO A 938 -17.35 36.90 -15.73
C PRO A 938 -16.35 35.81 -15.38
N ALA A 939 -15.06 36.15 -15.39
CA ALA A 939 -13.96 35.19 -15.20
C ALA A 939 -14.14 34.37 -13.92
N GLN A 940 -13.78 33.09 -14.01
CA GLN A 940 -13.97 32.08 -12.98
C GLN A 940 -12.62 31.78 -12.30
N GLY A 941 -12.66 31.43 -11.03
CA GLY A 941 -11.48 31.03 -10.27
C GLY A 941 -11.63 29.66 -9.65
N TRP A 942 -10.50 29.11 -9.23
CA TRP A 942 -10.45 27.89 -8.42
C TRP A 942 -9.50 28.11 -7.26
N GLY A 943 -9.96 27.85 -6.04
CA GLY A 943 -9.16 27.87 -4.82
C GLY A 943 -8.43 26.55 -4.61
N LEU A 944 -8.03 26.26 -3.38
CA LEU A 944 -7.56 24.92 -3.04
C LEU A 944 -8.76 24.05 -2.67
N THR A 945 -9.28 23.31 -3.66
CA THR A 945 -10.41 22.34 -3.64
C THR A 945 -11.83 22.84 -3.94
N PHE A 946 -12.02 24.12 -4.30
CA PHE A 946 -13.35 24.68 -4.55
C PHE A 946 -13.35 25.80 -5.59
N PHE A 947 -14.53 26.07 -6.16
CA PHE A 947 -14.75 27.15 -7.11
C PHE A 947 -14.70 28.51 -6.39
N LEU A 948 -14.18 29.54 -7.06
CA LEU A 948 -14.11 30.91 -6.55
C LEU A 948 -14.82 31.91 -7.46
N HIS A 949 -15.62 32.77 -6.85
CA HIS A 949 -16.14 33.97 -7.48
C HIS A 949 -15.08 35.06 -7.53
N LEU A 950 -14.71 35.53 -8.71
CA LEU A 950 -13.68 36.58 -8.86
C LEU A 950 -14.25 38.00 -8.86
N GLN A 951 -15.57 38.13 -8.94
CA GLN A 951 -16.32 39.37 -8.86
C GLN A 951 -17.64 39.16 -8.12
N ASP A 952 -18.29 40.26 -7.74
CA ASP A 952 -19.64 40.21 -7.19
C ASP A 952 -20.63 39.73 -8.27
N SER A 953 -21.61 38.92 -7.84
CA SER A 953 -22.75 38.50 -8.64
C SER A 953 -24.07 38.79 -7.91
N ALA A 954 -25.19 38.42 -8.51
CA ALA A 954 -26.51 38.61 -7.91
C ALA A 954 -26.67 37.91 -6.56
N VAL A 955 -25.95 36.79 -6.36
CA VAL A 955 -26.03 35.98 -5.14
C VAL A 955 -24.70 35.92 -4.39
N HIS A 956 -23.55 35.95 -5.05
CA HIS A 956 -22.25 35.76 -4.39
C HIS A 956 -21.45 37.04 -4.33
N SER A 957 -20.71 37.24 -3.23
CA SER A 957 -19.67 38.27 -3.19
C SER A 957 -18.42 37.79 -3.93
N LYS A 958 -17.59 38.72 -4.37
CA LYS A 958 -16.21 38.43 -4.73
C LYS A 958 -15.51 37.67 -3.61
N GLY A 959 -14.84 36.59 -3.96
CA GLY A 959 -14.11 35.71 -3.05
C GLY A 959 -14.98 34.61 -2.42
N THR A 960 -16.27 34.51 -2.75
CA THR A 960 -17.07 33.37 -2.28
C THR A 960 -16.53 32.07 -2.84
N GLY A 961 -16.27 31.13 -1.94
CA GLY A 961 -15.91 29.75 -2.26
C GLY A 961 -17.13 28.85 -2.22
N TRP A 962 -17.29 27.97 -3.21
CA TRP A 962 -18.37 26.97 -3.20
C TRP A 962 -17.96 25.71 -3.95
N TRP A 963 -18.64 24.60 -3.63
CA TRP A 963 -18.57 23.40 -4.47
C TRP A 963 -19.83 22.54 -4.30
N ALA A 964 -19.85 21.43 -5.03
CA ALA A 964 -20.99 20.54 -5.09
C ALA A 964 -20.62 19.09 -4.78
N GLY A 965 -21.62 18.33 -4.34
CA GLY A 965 -21.63 16.87 -4.24
C GLY A 965 -22.46 16.27 -5.37
N LEU A 966 -22.04 15.11 -5.87
CA LEU A 966 -22.63 14.45 -7.05
C LEU A 966 -24.13 14.22 -6.92
N ALA A 967 -24.62 13.87 -5.73
CA ALA A 967 -26.03 13.67 -5.48
C ALA A 967 -26.81 14.99 -5.25
N ASN A 968 -26.44 16.06 -5.99
CA ASN A 968 -27.01 17.40 -5.93
C ASN A 968 -26.98 18.02 -4.52
N LEU A 969 -25.78 18.08 -3.92
CA LEU A 969 -25.51 18.83 -2.71
C LEU A 969 -24.68 20.06 -3.06
N PHE A 970 -24.87 21.18 -2.38
CA PHE A 970 -24.11 22.41 -2.63
C PHE A 970 -23.77 23.09 -1.31
N TRP A 971 -22.54 23.55 -1.16
CA TRP A 971 -22.11 24.37 -0.02
C TRP A 971 -21.47 25.66 -0.52
N TRP A 972 -21.58 26.73 0.24
CA TRP A 972 -20.92 28.01 -0.04
C TRP A 972 -20.37 28.66 1.23
N CYS A 973 -19.34 29.48 1.06
CA CYS A 973 -18.67 30.25 2.09
C CYS A 973 -18.37 31.66 1.57
N ASP A 974 -19.20 32.63 1.97
CA ASP A 974 -19.03 34.04 1.64
C ASP A 974 -18.35 34.76 2.83
N ARG A 975 -17.02 34.82 2.79
CA ARG A 975 -16.21 35.47 3.84
C ARG A 975 -16.45 36.98 3.93
N THR A 976 -16.88 37.62 2.84
CA THR A 976 -17.16 39.06 2.79
C THR A 976 -18.43 39.40 3.56
N ARG A 977 -19.52 38.64 3.34
CA ARG A 977 -20.77 38.78 4.10
C ARG A 977 -20.74 38.09 5.45
N GLY A 978 -19.80 37.17 5.66
CA GLY A 978 -19.70 36.39 6.89
C GLY A 978 -20.83 35.36 7.02
N VAL A 979 -21.26 34.78 5.90
CA VAL A 979 -22.39 33.84 5.80
C VAL A 979 -21.99 32.65 4.94
N GLY A 980 -22.48 31.47 5.31
CA GLY A 980 -22.27 30.26 4.53
C GLY A 980 -23.26 29.17 4.92
N GLY A 981 -23.30 28.09 4.16
CA GLY A 981 -24.27 27.04 4.40
C GLY A 981 -24.17 25.88 3.43
N MET A 982 -25.15 24.97 3.54
CA MET A 982 -25.26 23.78 2.72
C MET A 982 -26.72 23.45 2.45
N ILE A 983 -27.01 23.07 1.20
CA ILE A 983 -28.21 22.35 0.80
C ILE A 983 -27.82 20.90 0.47
N ALA A 984 -28.62 19.96 0.99
CA ALA A 984 -28.41 18.54 0.80
C ALA A 984 -29.66 17.89 0.20
N SER A 985 -29.45 17.21 -0.91
CA SER A 985 -30.36 16.22 -1.48
C SER A 985 -29.62 14.89 -1.65
N GLN A 986 -30.32 13.85 -2.10
CA GLN A 986 -29.72 12.54 -2.37
C GLN A 986 -30.25 12.00 -3.71
N ILE A 987 -30.02 12.76 -4.78
CA ILE A 987 -30.59 12.55 -6.11
C ILE A 987 -29.46 12.46 -7.15
N LEU A 988 -29.44 11.38 -7.94
CA LEU A 988 -28.68 11.27 -9.18
C LEU A 988 -29.62 11.40 -10.39
N PRO A 989 -29.09 11.72 -11.59
CA PRO A 989 -27.74 12.22 -11.87
C PRO A 989 -27.50 13.64 -11.32
N PHE A 990 -26.22 14.04 -11.23
CA PHE A 990 -25.82 15.42 -10.92
C PHE A 990 -26.39 16.43 -11.94
N GLY A 991 -26.61 17.67 -11.53
CA GLY A 991 -27.17 18.70 -12.41
C GLY A 991 -28.70 18.65 -12.46
N ASP A 992 -29.34 18.27 -11.35
CA ASP A 992 -30.79 18.35 -11.21
C ASP A 992 -31.21 19.82 -11.14
N LEU A 993 -31.83 20.31 -12.22
CA LEU A 993 -32.20 21.72 -12.36
C LEU A 993 -33.19 22.20 -11.28
N LYS A 994 -33.97 21.30 -10.67
CA LYS A 994 -34.92 21.68 -9.60
C LYS A 994 -34.18 21.95 -8.30
N VAL A 995 -33.22 21.08 -7.95
CA VAL A 995 -32.38 21.27 -6.76
C VAL A 995 -31.42 22.47 -6.94
N MET A 996 -30.78 22.59 -8.11
CA MET A 996 -29.92 23.75 -8.42
C MET A 996 -30.70 25.06 -8.40
N GLY A 997 -31.92 25.07 -8.96
CA GLY A 997 -32.80 26.23 -8.92
C GLY A 997 -33.19 26.61 -7.49
N LEU A 998 -33.55 25.64 -6.65
CA LEU A 998 -33.87 25.86 -5.25
C LEU A 998 -32.65 26.41 -4.47
N TRP A 999 -31.46 25.87 -4.70
CA TRP A 999 -30.22 26.38 -4.08
C TRP A 999 -30.03 27.87 -4.34
N GLY A 1000 -30.07 28.29 -5.62
CA GLY A 1000 -29.90 29.70 -5.99
C GLY A 1000 -30.99 30.61 -5.42
N GLN A 1001 -32.24 30.14 -5.35
CA GLN A 1001 -33.36 30.88 -4.76
C GLN A 1001 -33.18 31.08 -3.24
N LEU A 1002 -32.80 30.03 -2.51
CA LEU A 1002 -32.62 30.10 -1.06
C LEU A 1002 -31.42 30.98 -0.70
N GLU A 1003 -30.31 30.85 -1.42
CA GLU A 1003 -29.14 31.69 -1.17
C GLU A 1003 -29.42 33.17 -1.47
N GLY A 1004 -30.05 33.47 -2.61
CA GLY A 1004 -30.48 34.83 -2.93
C GLY A 1004 -31.48 35.39 -1.93
N GLY A 1005 -32.41 34.55 -1.46
CA GLY A 1005 -33.39 34.91 -0.43
C GLY A 1005 -32.75 35.22 0.93
N ILE A 1006 -31.75 34.44 1.34
CA ILE A 1006 -30.97 34.71 2.56
C ILE A 1006 -30.23 36.03 2.43
N ASN A 1007 -29.51 36.23 1.33
CA ASN A 1007 -28.72 37.44 1.12
C ASN A 1007 -29.58 38.71 1.07
N ALA A 1008 -30.76 38.64 0.46
CA ALA A 1008 -31.73 39.74 0.45
C ALA A 1008 -32.33 40.02 1.83
N ALA A 1009 -32.38 39.02 2.71
CA ALA A 1009 -32.97 39.11 4.03
C ALA A 1009 -31.96 39.47 5.15
N LEU A 1010 -30.65 39.55 4.85
CA LEU A 1010 -29.63 39.91 5.84
C LEU A 1010 -29.90 41.31 6.43
N GLU A 1011 -29.97 41.38 7.75
CA GLU A 1011 -30.04 42.63 8.52
C GLU A 1011 -28.69 43.36 8.43
N GLY A 1012 -28.73 44.66 8.11
CA GLY A 1012 -27.54 45.48 7.80
C GLY A 1012 -26.80 46.10 8.99
#